data_AF-A0A2N5K1G8-F1
#
_entry.id   AF-A0A2N5K1G8-F1
#
_cell.length_a   1.000
_cell.length_b   1.000
_cell.length_c   1.000
_cell.angle_alpha   90.00
_cell.angle_beta   90.00
_cell.angle_gamma   90.00
#
_symmetry.space_group_name_H-M   'P 1'
#
loop_
_entity.id
_entity.type
_entity.pdbx_description
1 polymer ?
#
loop_
_entity_poly.entity_id
_entity_poly.type
_entity_poly.pdbx_seq_one_letter_code
_entity_poly.pdbx_strand_id
1 'polypeptide(L)'
;MEPKEQPASAGREGRGNTMTRLSRSSQVATARESVGRRLRLVLALAFAWGALVLANYYLQLWQTLLQGDLKRPRFYGDPSLPYIGEAFYRTILGVTSASILVMSAVMLGLFLTRSLCWRFASYREAVPVVASLGIGCFAYTGLALTAVERYQVGILRLVAAVPLIAGLLWWLGAGAEWPRLPALRSQSSSRSRRLWVGPTALGISSAFLAALAPEREYDALWYHLAYPQRYLQQGRLVDLPTDYVSLYPMTWELWFGFGLALGGQTAATLLHFACLPLTALLTYELTRRFVPGASAWLAVALFATVPTVIWEASTAYVDLALGLHVTLVMYSLLRFLQGKQRQWLMIAAFNLGMALATKHLALVVLGLASTGLVIGLWQTERRVLAALRPALALVSLSLIVPLPWYVRSWMASGNPVFPELYSIFGAPPQRWDTVTAQGLQRFLDQFGPQAPVLNPLTLPWHMTMHAERYHGTLGPLFLWLLPLLALRRWHGALPWLAAFVVGFVVVWASPLASFQMRFLVPISPLLAVLSAAAFGRLAAITRYVASSAGTTILSCMTALLLILNLPPFTALHERDRIGDQGWINSTLHGLPISVVIGAESKEQYLTRTVSSYGVWSFANKTLPSNARVLTWSGGDEFYTKHERVWANATALRTVAWATPAQAQSALQGLWQLGITHLIVDQRPPGAGDDWNYFALTSPEARAHWYEQLYTDRFYTLYRVRWEELTPQIEGAQT
;
A
#
# COMPACT_ATOMS: atom_id res chain seq x y z
N MET A 1 -83.69 65.28 1.32
CA MET A 1 -84.30 64.76 2.55
C MET A 1 -83.20 64.16 3.40
N GLU A 2 -82.92 64.78 4.54
CA GLU A 2 -82.18 64.21 5.69
C GLU A 2 -82.94 62.98 6.28
N PRO A 3 -82.39 62.13 7.19
CA PRO A 3 -81.41 62.48 8.23
C PRO A 3 -80.31 61.44 8.62
N LYS A 4 -79.46 61.92 9.53
CA LYS A 4 -78.40 61.32 10.38
C LYS A 4 -78.78 60.02 11.10
N GLU A 5 -77.75 59.23 11.44
CA GLU A 5 -77.62 58.57 12.76
C GLU A 5 -76.16 58.25 13.15
N GLN A 6 -75.93 58.14 14.46
CA GLN A 6 -74.68 58.27 15.24
C GLN A 6 -73.94 56.92 15.52
N PRO A 7 -72.76 56.93 16.19
CA PRO A 7 -71.77 55.84 16.14
C PRO A 7 -71.89 54.79 17.27
N ALA A 8 -71.41 53.56 17.05
CA ALA A 8 -71.31 52.54 18.09
C ALA A 8 -70.05 51.66 18.04
N SER A 9 -69.39 51.62 19.20
CA SER A 9 -68.58 50.54 19.80
C SER A 9 -67.32 50.02 19.11
N ALA A 10 -66.18 50.48 19.62
CA ALA A 10 -64.95 49.72 19.73
C ALA A 10 -65.14 48.53 20.70
N GLY A 11 -64.97 47.30 20.22
CA GLY A 11 -65.18 46.09 21.02
C GLY A 11 -64.25 44.94 20.61
N ARG A 12 -63.11 44.84 21.30
CA ARG A 12 -62.34 43.62 21.63
C ARG A 12 -62.33 42.46 20.60
N GLU A 13 -61.42 42.53 19.62
CA GLU A 13 -60.80 41.33 19.03
C GLU A 13 -59.28 41.53 18.98
N GLY A 14 -58.55 41.04 19.99
CA GLY A 14 -57.09 41.25 20.01
C GLY A 14 -56.30 40.61 21.15
N ARG A 15 -56.90 39.78 22.02
CA ARG A 15 -56.19 39.14 23.15
C ARG A 15 -56.03 37.62 23.07
N GLY A 16 -56.65 36.95 22.10
CA GLY A 16 -56.54 35.48 21.93
C GLY A 16 -55.29 34.99 21.18
N ASN A 17 -54.61 35.85 20.41
CA ASN A 17 -53.51 35.46 19.52
C ASN A 17 -52.10 35.68 20.10
N THR A 18 -51.99 36.39 21.23
CA THR A 18 -50.70 36.77 21.84
C THR A 18 -50.20 35.72 22.83
N MET A 19 -51.09 35.08 23.61
CA MET A 19 -50.71 34.01 24.55
C MET A 19 -50.28 32.70 23.85
N THR A 20 -50.91 32.34 22.74
CA THR A 20 -50.52 31.18 21.90
C THR A 20 -49.21 31.39 21.15
N ARG A 21 -48.85 32.64 20.82
CA ARG A 21 -47.52 32.98 20.27
C ARG A 21 -46.41 32.95 21.33
N LEU A 22 -46.69 33.41 22.55
CA LEU A 22 -45.73 33.40 23.67
C LEU A 22 -45.47 31.99 24.22
N SER A 23 -46.48 31.10 24.23
CA SER A 23 -46.28 29.70 24.62
C SER A 23 -45.50 28.91 23.56
N ARG A 24 -45.73 29.19 22.26
CA ARG A 24 -44.92 28.61 21.17
C ARG A 24 -43.48 29.13 21.19
N SER A 25 -43.22 30.39 21.51
CA SER A 25 -41.85 30.92 21.59
C SER A 25 -41.08 30.35 22.77
N SER A 26 -41.72 30.16 23.93
CA SER A 26 -41.08 29.53 25.10
C SER A 26 -40.83 28.03 24.90
N GLN A 27 -41.76 27.31 24.26
CA GLN A 27 -41.56 25.89 23.88
C GLN A 27 -40.43 25.72 22.84
N VAL A 28 -40.32 26.63 21.87
CA VAL A 28 -39.22 26.60 20.89
C VAL A 28 -37.87 26.96 21.54
N ALA A 29 -37.84 27.89 22.50
CA ALA A 29 -36.63 28.26 23.24
C ALA A 29 -36.13 27.10 24.13
N THR A 30 -37.02 26.46 24.89
CA THR A 30 -36.71 25.30 25.74
C THR A 30 -36.28 24.08 24.92
N ALA A 31 -36.92 23.83 23.76
CA ALA A 31 -36.50 22.77 22.84
C ALA A 31 -35.10 23.05 22.24
N ARG A 32 -34.80 24.29 21.84
CA ARG A 32 -33.46 24.69 21.36
C ARG A 32 -32.40 24.53 22.43
N GLU A 33 -32.73 24.87 23.68
CA GLU A 33 -31.81 24.74 24.80
C GLU A 33 -31.50 23.26 25.12
N SER A 34 -32.53 22.39 25.09
CA SER A 34 -32.38 20.94 25.24
C SER A 34 -31.48 20.33 24.15
N VAL A 35 -31.69 20.71 22.88
CA VAL A 35 -30.84 20.29 21.75
C VAL A 35 -29.40 20.80 21.94
N GLY A 36 -29.23 22.06 22.35
CA GLY A 36 -27.93 22.65 22.64
C GLY A 36 -27.15 21.90 23.73
N ARG A 37 -27.82 21.51 24.84
CA ARG A 37 -27.21 20.71 25.91
C ARG A 37 -26.75 19.33 25.41
N ARG A 38 -27.59 18.63 24.63
CA ARG A 38 -27.22 17.33 24.04
C ARG A 38 -26.01 17.44 23.11
N LEU A 39 -25.98 18.48 22.27
CA LEU A 39 -24.85 18.71 21.35
C LEU A 39 -23.56 19.09 22.08
N ARG A 40 -23.63 19.83 23.21
CA ARG A 40 -22.47 20.08 24.08
C ARG A 40 -21.90 18.79 24.67
N LEU A 41 -22.76 17.88 25.15
CA LEU A 41 -22.34 16.59 25.67
C LEU A 41 -21.65 15.74 24.58
N VAL A 42 -22.26 15.65 23.39
CA VAL A 42 -21.66 14.94 22.25
C VAL A 42 -20.28 15.52 21.90
N LEU A 43 -20.16 16.84 21.89
CA LEU A 43 -18.89 17.52 21.59
C LEU A 43 -17.84 17.24 22.67
N ALA A 44 -18.23 17.29 23.96
CA ALA A 44 -17.35 16.97 25.08
C ALA A 44 -16.84 15.52 25.01
N LEU A 45 -17.72 14.55 24.73
CA LEU A 45 -17.35 13.14 24.56
C LEU A 45 -16.41 12.94 23.35
N ALA A 46 -16.67 13.60 22.23
CA ALA A 46 -15.82 13.51 21.03
C ALA A 46 -14.40 14.07 21.28
N PHE A 47 -14.29 15.16 22.05
CA PHE A 47 -13.00 15.73 22.45
C PHE A 47 -12.30 14.89 23.52
N ALA A 48 -13.03 14.35 24.50
CA ALA A 48 -12.47 13.45 25.51
C ALA A 48 -11.89 12.17 24.86
N TRP A 49 -12.63 11.59 23.90
CA TRP A 49 -12.14 10.47 23.10
C TRP A 49 -10.89 10.83 22.30
N GLY A 50 -10.91 11.96 21.59
CA GLY A 50 -9.74 12.44 20.85
C GLY A 50 -8.53 12.68 21.74
N ALA A 51 -8.72 13.30 22.91
CA ALA A 51 -7.66 13.52 23.88
C ALA A 51 -7.07 12.21 24.40
N LEU A 52 -7.91 11.21 24.72
CA LEU A 52 -7.47 9.89 25.14
C LEU A 52 -6.62 9.20 24.08
N VAL A 53 -7.09 9.19 22.83
CA VAL A 53 -6.35 8.61 21.69
C VAL A 53 -5.00 9.31 21.52
N LEU A 54 -4.99 10.64 21.47
CA LEU A 54 -3.76 11.41 21.22
C LEU A 54 -2.76 11.33 22.37
N ALA A 55 -3.21 11.35 23.62
CA ALA A 55 -2.34 11.22 24.80
C ALA A 55 -1.65 9.86 24.85
N ASN A 56 -2.31 8.79 24.40
CA ASN A 56 -1.72 7.46 24.34
C ASN A 56 -0.80 7.29 23.13
N TYR A 57 -1.22 7.78 21.96
CA TYR A 57 -0.47 7.64 20.71
C TYR A 57 0.83 8.45 20.72
N TYR A 58 0.80 9.68 21.23
CA TYR A 58 1.96 10.57 21.34
C TYR A 58 2.58 10.58 22.75
N LEU A 59 2.44 9.50 23.52
CA LEU A 59 2.97 9.42 24.89
C LEU A 59 4.48 9.72 24.95
N GLN A 60 5.24 9.27 23.96
CA GLN A 60 6.69 9.52 23.87
C GLN A 60 7.01 11.00 23.69
N LEU A 61 6.24 11.73 22.88
CA LEU A 61 6.36 13.19 22.77
C LEU A 61 6.18 13.86 24.13
N TRP A 62 5.23 13.41 24.96
CA TRP A 62 5.03 13.95 26.31
C TRP A 62 6.18 13.63 27.24
N GLN A 63 6.71 12.41 27.20
CA GLN A 63 7.90 12.03 27.95
C GLN A 63 9.12 12.88 27.55
N THR A 64 9.36 13.06 26.25
CA THR A 64 10.46 13.88 25.73
C THR A 64 10.32 15.36 26.12
N LEU A 65 9.11 15.93 26.02
CA LEU A 65 8.87 17.32 26.45
C LEU A 65 9.05 17.49 27.97
N LEU A 66 8.61 16.53 28.78
CA LEU A 66 8.76 16.57 30.24
C LEU A 66 10.20 16.38 30.71
N GLN A 67 10.99 15.59 29.98
CA GLN A 67 12.40 15.34 30.30
C GLN A 67 13.35 16.43 29.76
N GLY A 68 12.85 17.38 28.97
CA GLY A 68 13.66 18.44 28.36
C GLY A 68 14.67 17.94 27.32
N ASP A 69 14.62 16.66 26.95
CA ASP A 69 15.65 15.97 26.18
C ASP A 69 15.34 16.01 24.68
N LEU A 70 15.05 17.20 24.16
CA LEU A 70 14.96 17.46 22.72
C LEU A 70 16.37 17.38 22.12
N LYS A 71 16.88 16.16 21.94
CA LYS A 71 18.09 15.93 21.16
C LYS A 71 17.87 16.54 19.79
N ARG A 72 18.63 17.57 19.47
CA ARG A 72 18.60 18.19 18.13
C ARG A 72 18.85 17.08 17.10
N PRO A 73 18.08 17.02 16.00
CA PRO A 73 18.44 16.16 14.90
C PRO A 73 19.87 16.51 14.51
N ARG A 74 20.79 15.56 14.68
CA ARG A 74 22.18 15.75 14.28
C ARG A 74 22.20 15.67 12.75
N PHE A 75 22.21 16.82 12.11
CA PHE A 75 22.64 16.93 10.72
C PHE A 75 24.15 16.62 10.70
N TYR A 76 24.48 15.33 10.63
CA TYR A 76 25.84 14.91 10.34
C TYR A 76 26.05 15.02 8.82
N GLY A 77 26.81 16.03 8.42
CA GLY A 77 27.28 16.20 7.06
C GLY A 77 28.20 17.41 7.00
N ASP A 78 29.44 17.17 6.57
CA ASP A 78 30.22 18.22 5.92
C ASP A 78 29.34 18.79 4.77
N PRO A 79 29.22 20.12 4.58
CA PRO A 79 28.42 20.70 3.50
C PRO A 79 28.88 20.31 2.08
N SER A 80 29.93 19.51 1.96
CA SER A 80 30.37 18.93 0.71
C SER A 80 29.31 17.97 0.14
N LEU A 81 29.06 18.09 -1.18
CA LEU A 81 28.18 17.19 -1.95
C LEU A 81 29.04 16.37 -2.94
N PRO A 82 29.94 15.50 -2.46
CA PRO A 82 30.93 14.81 -3.30
C PRO A 82 30.29 13.92 -4.38
N TYR A 83 29.05 13.46 -4.18
CA TYR A 83 28.33 12.56 -5.08
C TYR A 83 27.17 13.25 -5.82
N ILE A 84 27.19 14.58 -5.93
CA ILE A 84 26.11 15.34 -6.58
C ILE A 84 25.85 14.88 -8.03
N GLY A 85 26.91 14.54 -8.79
CA GLY A 85 26.78 14.05 -10.17
C GLY A 85 26.04 12.71 -10.25
N GLU A 86 26.37 11.77 -9.35
CA GLU A 86 25.70 10.46 -9.26
C GLU A 86 24.22 10.63 -8.88
N ALA A 87 23.95 11.45 -7.88
CA ALA A 87 22.60 11.74 -7.40
C ALA A 87 21.74 12.45 -8.46
N PHE A 88 22.32 13.43 -9.16
CA PHE A 88 21.67 14.16 -10.24
C PHE A 88 21.35 13.24 -11.43
N TYR A 89 22.31 12.42 -11.87
CA TYR A 89 22.10 11.47 -12.96
C TYR A 89 21.00 10.46 -12.63
N ARG A 90 21.06 9.84 -11.44
CA ARG A 90 20.03 8.89 -10.97
C ARG A 90 18.64 9.53 -10.92
N THR A 91 18.56 10.74 -10.38
CA THR A 91 17.30 11.48 -10.22
C THR A 91 16.70 11.84 -11.58
N ILE A 92 17.48 12.46 -12.47
CA ILE A 92 16.98 12.86 -13.80
C ILE A 92 16.61 11.64 -14.63
N LEU A 93 17.47 10.63 -14.69
CA LEU A 93 17.19 9.43 -15.46
C LEU A 93 15.91 8.74 -14.94
N GLY A 94 15.77 8.60 -13.62
CA GLY A 94 14.60 8.01 -12.99
C GLY A 94 13.32 8.80 -13.26
N VAL A 95 13.33 10.11 -12.98
CA VAL A 95 12.16 11.00 -13.13
C VAL A 95 11.75 11.13 -14.59
N THR A 96 12.68 11.37 -15.51
CA THR A 96 12.39 11.50 -16.94
C THR A 96 11.82 10.19 -17.49
N SER A 97 12.43 9.05 -17.15
CA SER A 97 11.95 7.74 -17.61
C SER A 97 10.57 7.39 -17.07
N ALA A 98 10.33 7.58 -15.77
CA ALA A 98 9.01 7.36 -15.17
C ALA A 98 7.95 8.30 -15.77
N SER A 99 8.30 9.57 -16.01
CA SER A 99 7.39 10.54 -16.63
C SER A 99 7.03 10.15 -18.06
N ILE A 100 8.01 9.71 -18.86
CA ILE A 100 7.79 9.18 -20.21
C ILE A 100 6.85 7.98 -20.16
N LEU A 101 7.10 7.01 -19.28
CA LEU A 101 6.29 5.81 -19.16
C LEU A 101 4.85 6.10 -18.71
N VAL A 102 4.68 6.92 -17.68
CA VAL A 102 3.34 7.32 -17.21
C VAL A 102 2.59 8.10 -18.29
N MET A 103 3.26 9.01 -19.00
CA MET A 103 2.65 9.73 -20.12
C MET A 103 2.25 8.79 -21.26
N SER A 104 3.11 7.84 -21.61
CA SER A 104 2.84 6.83 -22.64
C SER A 104 1.63 5.97 -22.28
N ALA A 105 1.55 5.52 -21.02
CA ALA A 105 0.41 4.78 -20.50
C ALA A 105 -0.87 5.63 -20.57
N VAL A 106 -0.81 6.91 -20.15
CA VAL A 106 -1.96 7.82 -20.26
C VAL A 106 -2.39 8.00 -21.72
N MET A 107 -1.47 8.20 -22.66
CA MET A 107 -1.81 8.35 -24.08
C MET A 107 -2.50 7.09 -24.64
N LEU A 108 -1.97 5.90 -24.31
CA LEU A 108 -2.58 4.64 -24.69
C LEU A 108 -3.99 4.48 -24.09
N GLY A 109 -4.17 4.81 -22.80
CA GLY A 109 -5.47 4.78 -22.14
C GLY A 109 -6.48 5.77 -22.74
N LEU A 110 -6.02 6.97 -23.16
CA LEU A 110 -6.89 7.94 -23.84
C LEU A 110 -7.36 7.40 -25.18
N PHE A 111 -6.45 6.83 -25.95
CA PHE A 111 -6.77 6.21 -27.23
C PHE A 111 -7.84 5.12 -27.06
N LEU A 112 -7.67 4.25 -26.07
CA LEU A 112 -8.63 3.18 -25.78
C LEU A 112 -9.99 3.71 -25.31
N THR A 113 -10.00 4.65 -24.36
CA THR A 113 -11.26 5.22 -23.86
C THR A 113 -12.02 5.98 -24.95
N ARG A 114 -11.34 6.67 -25.87
CA ARG A 114 -11.98 7.31 -27.03
C ARG A 114 -12.48 6.28 -28.03
N SER A 115 -11.72 5.23 -28.31
CA SER A 115 -12.12 4.14 -29.21
C SER A 115 -13.37 3.40 -28.71
N LEU A 116 -13.46 3.22 -27.38
CA LEU A 116 -14.63 2.64 -26.72
C LEU A 116 -15.78 3.64 -26.53
N CYS A 117 -15.64 4.88 -27.01
CA CYS A 117 -16.60 5.97 -26.86
C CYS A 117 -16.99 6.26 -25.38
N TRP A 118 -16.08 6.00 -24.44
CA TRP A 118 -16.33 6.23 -23.01
C TRP A 118 -16.34 7.72 -22.70
N ARG A 119 -17.29 8.14 -21.86
CA ARG A 119 -17.53 9.54 -21.53
C ARG A 119 -17.43 9.77 -20.03
N PHE A 120 -16.58 10.71 -19.66
CA PHE A 120 -16.32 11.11 -18.29
C PHE A 120 -16.91 12.49 -18.00
N ALA A 121 -17.42 12.69 -16.79
CA ALA A 121 -17.98 13.99 -16.40
C ALA A 121 -16.88 15.01 -16.06
N SER A 122 -15.66 14.56 -15.73
CA SER A 122 -14.52 15.44 -15.49
C SER A 122 -13.18 14.71 -15.64
N TYR A 123 -12.10 15.48 -15.78
CA TYR A 123 -10.72 14.94 -15.79
C TYR A 123 -10.39 14.12 -14.53
N ARG A 124 -11.01 14.44 -13.38
CA ARG A 124 -10.81 13.73 -12.11
C ARG A 124 -11.29 12.28 -12.16
N GLU A 125 -12.25 12.00 -13.04
CA GLU A 125 -12.73 10.65 -13.33
C GLU A 125 -11.90 10.03 -14.45
N ALA A 126 -11.60 10.80 -15.50
CA ALA A 126 -10.91 10.32 -16.68
C ALA A 126 -9.47 9.89 -16.38
N VAL A 127 -8.67 10.73 -15.70
CA VAL A 127 -7.23 10.52 -15.51
C VAL A 127 -6.91 9.21 -14.79
N PRO A 128 -7.52 8.86 -13.64
CA PRO A 128 -7.25 7.58 -12.98
C PRO A 128 -7.66 6.37 -13.82
N VAL A 129 -8.80 6.45 -14.53
CA VAL A 129 -9.29 5.35 -15.40
C VAL A 129 -8.36 5.14 -16.58
N VAL A 130 -7.98 6.23 -17.26
CA VAL A 130 -7.07 6.24 -18.40
C VAL A 130 -5.70 5.71 -18.01
N ALA A 131 -5.13 6.19 -16.90
CA ALA A 131 -3.83 5.73 -16.40
C ALA A 131 -3.86 4.22 -16.08
N SER A 132 -4.90 3.75 -15.38
CA SER A 132 -5.06 2.33 -15.05
C SER A 132 -5.16 1.44 -16.29
N LEU A 133 -5.97 1.83 -17.29
CA LEU A 133 -6.06 1.11 -18.57
C LEU A 133 -4.71 1.06 -19.29
N GLY A 134 -4.01 2.19 -19.36
CA GLY A 134 -2.69 2.28 -19.97
C GLY A 134 -1.67 1.36 -19.31
N ILE A 135 -1.57 1.43 -17.97
CA ILE A 135 -0.67 0.58 -17.18
C ILE A 135 -0.98 -0.89 -17.41
N GLY A 136 -2.25 -1.28 -17.40
CA GLY A 136 -2.66 -2.65 -17.72
C GLY A 136 -2.24 -3.06 -19.12
N CYS A 137 -2.44 -2.23 -20.14
CA CYS A 137 -2.00 -2.54 -21.49
C CYS A 137 -0.47 -2.72 -21.58
N PHE A 138 0.32 -1.88 -20.90
CA PHE A 138 1.76 -2.06 -20.81
C PHE A 138 2.14 -3.38 -20.15
N ALA A 139 1.55 -3.69 -18.99
CA ALA A 139 1.82 -4.92 -18.26
C ALA A 139 1.49 -6.18 -19.09
N TYR A 140 0.32 -6.22 -19.73
CA TYR A 140 -0.08 -7.35 -20.57
C TYR A 140 0.66 -7.41 -21.91
N THR A 141 1.13 -6.27 -22.44
CA THR A 141 2.08 -6.30 -23.57
C THR A 141 3.41 -6.89 -23.11
N GLY A 142 3.89 -6.53 -21.93
CA GLY A 142 5.05 -7.16 -21.29
C GLY A 142 4.86 -8.67 -21.14
N LEU A 143 3.67 -9.11 -20.70
CA LEU A 143 3.34 -10.53 -20.57
C LEU A 143 3.30 -11.25 -21.92
N ALA A 144 2.76 -10.61 -22.96
CA ALA A 144 2.80 -11.17 -24.31
C ALA A 144 4.24 -11.29 -24.82
N LEU A 145 5.09 -10.30 -24.54
CA LEU A 145 6.51 -10.32 -24.91
C LEU A 145 7.28 -11.42 -24.18
N THR A 146 7.00 -11.68 -22.91
CA THR A 146 7.64 -12.79 -22.19
C THR A 146 7.20 -14.14 -22.75
N ALA A 147 5.95 -14.28 -23.20
CA ALA A 147 5.44 -15.50 -23.84
C ALA A 147 6.11 -15.81 -25.18
N VAL A 148 6.63 -14.80 -25.89
CA VAL A 148 7.38 -14.96 -27.16
C VAL A 148 8.90 -14.79 -26.99
N GLU A 149 9.40 -14.78 -25.75
CA GLU A 149 10.82 -14.65 -25.40
C GLU A 149 11.49 -13.35 -25.90
N ARG A 150 10.71 -12.26 -25.99
CA ARG A 150 11.14 -10.94 -26.45
C ARG A 150 11.03 -9.85 -25.39
N TYR A 151 10.99 -10.21 -24.11
CA TYR A 151 10.99 -9.26 -23.01
C TYR A 151 12.38 -8.68 -22.75
N GLN A 152 12.84 -7.81 -23.66
CA GLN A 152 14.20 -7.27 -23.67
C GLN A 152 14.19 -5.73 -23.60
N VAL A 153 15.26 -5.15 -23.05
CA VAL A 153 15.38 -3.70 -22.82
C VAL A 153 15.07 -2.87 -24.08
N GLY A 154 15.62 -3.23 -25.23
CA GLY A 154 15.39 -2.50 -26.49
C GLY A 154 13.92 -2.52 -26.93
N ILE A 155 13.25 -3.66 -26.79
CA ILE A 155 11.84 -3.82 -27.21
C ILE A 155 10.92 -3.06 -26.25
N LEU A 156 11.16 -3.13 -24.93
CA LEU A 156 10.36 -2.37 -23.97
C LEU A 156 10.47 -0.85 -24.19
N ARG A 157 11.66 -0.36 -24.57
CA ARG A 157 11.86 1.06 -24.95
C ARG A 157 11.05 1.44 -26.19
N LEU A 158 11.02 0.58 -27.22
CA LEU A 158 10.20 0.82 -28.41
C LEU A 158 8.70 0.81 -28.09
N VAL A 159 8.23 -0.16 -27.31
CA VAL A 159 6.84 -0.25 -26.85
C VAL A 159 6.43 0.98 -26.04
N ALA A 160 7.34 1.55 -25.23
CA ALA A 160 7.10 2.81 -24.53
C ALA A 160 7.03 4.01 -25.50
N ALA A 161 7.93 4.08 -26.48
CA ALA A 161 8.02 5.22 -27.40
C ALA A 161 6.81 5.33 -28.34
N VAL A 162 6.26 4.22 -28.83
CA VAL A 162 5.19 4.23 -29.86
C VAL A 162 3.92 4.96 -29.40
N PRO A 163 3.29 4.63 -28.26
CA PRO A 163 2.10 5.34 -27.79
C PRO A 163 2.37 6.81 -27.47
N LEU A 164 3.58 7.14 -27.00
CA LEU A 164 3.96 8.52 -26.72
C LEU A 164 4.01 9.36 -28.00
N ILE A 165 4.73 8.86 -29.02
CA ILE A 165 4.88 9.55 -30.30
C ILE A 165 3.53 9.66 -31.01
N ALA A 166 2.78 8.56 -31.08
CA ALA A 166 1.44 8.55 -31.68
C ALA A 166 0.49 9.51 -30.95
N GLY A 167 0.51 9.51 -29.61
CA GLY A 167 -0.27 10.42 -28.78
C GLY A 167 0.12 11.89 -28.99
N LEU A 168 1.42 12.19 -29.11
CA LEU A 168 1.92 13.54 -29.38
C LEU A 168 1.51 14.03 -30.77
N LEU A 169 1.70 13.21 -31.82
CA LEU A 169 1.30 13.54 -33.19
C LEU A 169 -0.21 13.79 -33.27
N TRP A 170 -1.00 12.93 -32.63
CA TRP A 170 -2.44 13.12 -32.54
C TRP A 170 -2.82 14.37 -31.77
N TRP A 171 -2.14 14.69 -30.66
CA TRP A 171 -2.38 15.91 -29.89
C TRP A 171 -2.09 17.18 -30.70
N LEU A 172 -1.00 17.17 -31.48
CA LEU A 172 -0.63 18.27 -32.38
C LEU A 172 -1.60 18.41 -33.56
N GLY A 173 -2.11 17.31 -34.12
CA GLY A 173 -3.01 17.31 -35.28
C GLY A 173 -4.50 17.55 -34.95
N ALA A 174 -4.97 17.10 -33.79
CA ALA A 174 -6.40 17.11 -33.43
C ALA A 174 -6.85 18.39 -32.69
N GLY A 175 -5.98 19.39 -32.50
CA GLY A 175 -6.32 20.62 -31.80
C GLY A 175 -6.77 20.37 -30.36
N ALA A 176 -5.93 19.72 -29.55
CA ALA A 176 -5.92 19.71 -28.08
C ALA A 176 -7.25 19.92 -27.30
N GLU A 177 -8.36 19.24 -27.64
CA GLU A 177 -9.54 19.24 -26.78
C GLU A 177 -9.40 18.17 -25.69
N TRP A 178 -8.65 18.49 -24.63
CA TRP A 178 -8.87 17.85 -23.34
C TRP A 178 -10.22 18.36 -22.78
N PRO A 179 -10.98 17.55 -22.02
CA PRO A 179 -12.10 18.07 -21.26
C PRO A 179 -11.64 19.30 -20.49
N ARG A 180 -12.14 20.49 -20.88
CA ARG A 180 -11.75 21.77 -20.29
C ARG A 180 -11.89 21.64 -18.78
N LEU A 181 -10.82 22.00 -18.04
CA LEU A 181 -10.86 22.05 -16.58
C LEU A 181 -12.07 22.87 -16.16
N PRO A 182 -13.13 22.28 -15.58
CA PRO A 182 -14.15 23.10 -14.97
C PRO A 182 -13.44 23.86 -13.85
N ALA A 183 -13.53 25.20 -13.87
CA ALA A 183 -12.99 26.02 -12.80
C ALA A 183 -13.38 25.38 -11.46
N LEU A 184 -12.40 25.21 -10.57
CA LEU A 184 -12.58 24.63 -9.23
C LEU A 184 -13.55 25.50 -8.41
N ARG A 185 -14.85 25.41 -8.68
CA ARG A 185 -15.90 25.91 -7.79
C ARG A 185 -16.03 24.92 -6.64
N SER A 186 -15.03 24.99 -5.75
CA SER A 186 -15.07 24.41 -4.43
C SER A 186 -16.18 25.09 -3.63
N GLN A 187 -17.18 24.33 -3.17
CA GLN A 187 -18.15 24.82 -2.17
C GLN A 187 -17.53 24.99 -0.77
N SER A 188 -16.26 24.61 -0.57
CA SER A 188 -15.50 24.92 0.63
C SER A 188 -14.93 26.33 0.57
N SER A 189 -15.05 27.09 1.66
CA SER A 189 -14.45 28.42 1.78
C SER A 189 -12.94 28.36 1.47
N SER A 190 -12.44 29.38 0.76
CA SER A 190 -11.06 29.48 0.25
C SER A 190 -9.98 29.23 1.33
N ARG A 191 -10.27 29.57 2.59
CA ARG A 191 -9.33 29.48 3.73
C ARG A 191 -9.16 28.06 4.28
N SER A 192 -10.23 27.26 4.38
CA SER A 192 -10.12 25.87 4.89
C SER A 192 -9.45 24.93 3.88
N ARG A 193 -9.53 25.24 2.59
CA ARG A 193 -8.79 24.51 1.55
C ARG A 193 -7.28 24.56 1.79
N ARG A 194 -6.73 25.73 2.14
CA ARG A 194 -5.28 25.90 2.35
C ARG A 194 -4.74 25.06 3.50
N LEU A 195 -5.54 24.83 4.55
CA LEU A 195 -5.17 24.02 5.73
C LEU A 195 -4.91 22.55 5.38
N TRP A 196 -5.58 21.99 4.38
CA TRP A 196 -5.44 20.59 3.99
C TRP A 196 -4.40 20.37 2.89
N VAL A 197 -4.24 21.37 2.01
CA VAL A 197 -3.27 21.31 0.90
C VAL A 197 -1.83 21.26 1.41
N GLY A 198 -1.50 21.99 2.49
CA GLY A 198 -0.16 21.99 3.08
C GLY A 198 0.31 20.59 3.52
N PRO A 199 -0.38 19.93 4.46
CA PRO A 199 -0.03 18.57 4.87
C PRO A 199 -0.05 17.56 3.72
N THR A 200 -1.01 17.69 2.78
CA THR A 200 -1.06 16.84 1.58
C THR A 200 0.21 16.98 0.74
N ALA A 201 0.63 18.22 0.45
CA ALA A 201 1.82 18.49 -0.34
C ALA A 201 3.08 17.98 0.38
N LEU A 202 3.18 18.16 1.69
CA LEU A 202 4.30 17.64 2.49
C LEU A 202 4.35 16.11 2.47
N GLY A 203 3.21 15.43 2.62
CA GLY A 203 3.13 13.96 2.55
C GLY A 203 3.55 13.41 1.19
N ILE A 204 3.00 13.96 0.09
CA ILE A 204 3.36 13.56 -1.27
C ILE A 204 4.84 13.85 -1.57
N SER A 205 5.35 15.02 -1.17
CA SER A 205 6.76 15.37 -1.37
C SER A 205 7.71 14.49 -0.55
N SER A 206 7.29 14.08 0.66
CA SER A 206 8.06 13.15 1.50
C SER A 206 8.19 11.78 0.82
N ALA A 207 7.08 11.23 0.31
CA ALA A 207 7.08 9.99 -0.45
C ALA A 207 7.91 10.10 -1.73
N PHE A 208 7.77 11.21 -2.47
CA PHE A 208 8.53 11.44 -3.71
C PHE A 208 10.03 11.49 -3.44
N LEU A 209 10.47 12.25 -2.44
CA LEU A 209 11.89 12.35 -2.07
C LEU A 209 12.43 10.99 -1.66
N ALA A 210 11.68 10.22 -0.88
CA ALA A 210 12.07 8.87 -0.49
C ALA A 210 12.15 7.90 -1.69
N ALA A 211 11.22 8.00 -2.66
CA ALA A 211 11.23 7.21 -3.89
C ALA A 211 12.44 7.44 -4.82
N LEU A 212 13.17 8.56 -4.64
CA LEU A 212 14.39 8.86 -5.39
C LEU A 212 15.64 8.16 -4.84
N ALA A 213 15.56 7.62 -3.63
CA ALA A 213 16.65 6.89 -3.02
C ALA A 213 16.82 5.50 -3.64
N PRO A 214 18.02 4.90 -3.53
CA PRO A 214 18.19 3.48 -3.82
C PRO A 214 17.22 2.61 -3.00
N GLU A 215 16.64 1.58 -3.63
CA GLU A 215 15.67 0.69 -2.97
C GLU A 215 16.32 -0.09 -1.84
N ARG A 216 15.58 -0.27 -0.73
CA ARG A 216 16.07 -0.99 0.44
C ARG A 216 15.04 -1.92 1.07
N GLU A 217 13.80 -1.89 0.62
CA GLU A 217 12.73 -2.64 1.28
C GLU A 217 12.72 -4.12 0.90
N TYR A 218 12.38 -4.96 1.86
CA TYR A 218 12.57 -6.42 1.81
C TYR A 218 11.89 -7.07 0.59
N ASP A 219 10.59 -6.89 0.38
CA ASP A 219 9.87 -7.55 -0.73
C ASP A 219 10.24 -6.92 -2.09
N ALA A 220 10.61 -5.63 -2.08
CA ALA A 220 11.06 -4.94 -3.28
C ALA A 220 12.34 -5.58 -3.82
N LEU A 221 13.30 -5.82 -2.92
CA LEU A 221 14.56 -6.47 -3.23
C LEU A 221 14.44 -7.98 -3.41
N TRP A 222 13.49 -8.63 -2.73
CA TRP A 222 13.26 -10.07 -2.86
C TRP A 222 12.67 -10.42 -4.21
N TYR A 223 11.52 -9.85 -4.59
CA TYR A 223 10.85 -10.29 -5.81
C TYR A 223 10.28 -9.20 -6.70
N HIS A 224 9.78 -8.08 -6.15
CA HIS A 224 9.15 -7.08 -7.01
C HIS A 224 10.11 -6.44 -8.00
N LEU A 225 11.41 -6.33 -7.69
CA LEU A 225 12.44 -5.87 -8.64
C LEU A 225 13.34 -6.99 -9.15
N ALA A 226 13.60 -8.03 -8.34
CA ALA A 226 14.48 -9.12 -8.72
C ALA A 226 13.90 -9.96 -9.86
N TYR A 227 12.61 -10.31 -9.83
CA TYR A 227 12.00 -11.09 -10.91
C TYR A 227 11.92 -10.31 -12.22
N PRO A 228 11.47 -9.04 -12.28
CA PRO A 228 11.55 -8.27 -13.52
C PRO A 228 12.97 -8.16 -14.08
N GLN A 229 13.98 -8.03 -13.20
CA GLN A 229 15.38 -8.02 -13.63
C GLN A 229 15.76 -9.37 -14.26
N ARG A 230 15.40 -10.49 -13.65
CA ARG A 230 15.62 -11.83 -14.23
C ARG A 230 14.84 -12.04 -15.53
N TYR A 231 13.60 -11.57 -15.62
CA TYR A 231 12.79 -11.64 -16.84
C TYR A 231 13.44 -10.86 -17.98
N LEU A 232 14.00 -9.68 -17.70
CA LEU A 232 14.75 -8.88 -18.68
C LEU A 232 16.03 -9.58 -19.14
N GLN A 233 16.74 -10.24 -18.23
CA GLN A 233 17.96 -10.99 -18.55
C GLN A 233 17.68 -12.22 -19.41
N GLN A 234 16.58 -12.93 -19.13
CA GLN A 234 16.19 -14.17 -19.82
C GLN A 234 15.27 -13.96 -21.02
N GLY A 235 14.71 -12.76 -21.19
CA GLY A 235 13.73 -12.45 -22.23
C GLY A 235 12.34 -13.06 -22.02
N ARG A 236 12.12 -13.81 -20.93
CA ARG A 236 10.90 -14.59 -20.64
C ARG A 236 10.62 -14.67 -19.14
N LEU A 237 9.41 -15.12 -18.77
CA LEU A 237 9.12 -15.43 -17.36
C LEU A 237 9.98 -16.61 -16.89
N VAL A 238 10.49 -16.50 -15.67
CA VAL A 238 11.27 -17.52 -14.98
C VAL A 238 10.45 -18.09 -13.83
N ASP A 239 10.48 -19.40 -13.65
CA ASP A 239 9.89 -20.11 -12.51
C ASP A 239 11.01 -20.76 -11.70
N LEU A 240 11.03 -20.50 -10.39
CA LEU A 240 12.04 -21.02 -9.47
C LEU A 240 11.33 -21.90 -8.45
N PRO A 241 11.40 -23.24 -8.56
CA PRO A 241 10.70 -24.15 -7.63
C PRO A 241 11.12 -23.99 -6.17
N THR A 242 12.32 -23.48 -5.90
CA THR A 242 12.84 -23.18 -4.56
C THR A 242 12.31 -21.88 -3.97
N ASP A 243 11.64 -21.04 -4.78
CA ASP A 243 11.12 -19.75 -4.35
C ASP A 243 9.64 -19.60 -4.76
N TYR A 244 8.76 -19.75 -3.77
CA TYR A 244 7.32 -19.88 -4.00
C TYR A 244 6.68 -18.62 -4.58
N VAL A 245 7.26 -17.44 -4.35
CA VAL A 245 6.77 -16.17 -4.90
C VAL A 245 6.94 -16.10 -6.42
N SER A 246 7.76 -16.97 -7.02
CA SER A 246 7.89 -17.11 -8.49
C SER A 246 6.56 -17.37 -9.19
N LEU A 247 5.57 -17.93 -8.50
CA LEU A 247 4.22 -18.22 -9.01
C LEU A 247 3.16 -17.20 -8.60
N TYR A 248 3.54 -16.08 -7.99
CA TYR A 248 2.60 -14.99 -7.73
C TYR A 248 2.11 -14.34 -9.03
N PRO A 249 0.93 -13.70 -8.99
CA PRO A 249 0.50 -12.85 -10.08
C PRO A 249 1.40 -11.62 -10.17
N MET A 250 2.13 -11.48 -11.28
CA MET A 250 3.27 -10.54 -11.41
C MET A 250 3.00 -9.40 -12.42
N THR A 251 1.78 -8.87 -12.43
CA THR A 251 1.36 -7.84 -13.42
C THR A 251 2.07 -6.51 -13.21
N TRP A 252 2.21 -6.07 -11.95
CA TRP A 252 2.88 -4.81 -11.63
C TRP A 252 4.40 -4.92 -11.77
N GLU A 253 4.94 -6.12 -11.61
CA GLU A 253 6.34 -6.46 -11.79
C GLU A 253 6.72 -6.37 -13.27
N LEU A 254 5.84 -6.80 -14.19
CA LEU A 254 6.04 -6.54 -15.62
C LEU A 254 6.04 -5.04 -15.95
N TRP A 255 5.28 -4.23 -15.21
CA TRP A 255 5.33 -2.77 -15.31
C TRP A 255 6.63 -2.21 -14.75
N PHE A 256 7.14 -2.75 -13.64
CA PHE A 256 8.46 -2.41 -13.10
C PHE A 256 9.60 -2.74 -14.06
N GLY A 257 9.50 -3.81 -14.85
CA GLY A 257 10.51 -4.09 -15.87
C GLY A 257 10.62 -3.03 -16.97
N PHE A 258 9.53 -2.31 -17.31
CA PHE A 258 9.64 -1.11 -18.15
C PHE A 258 10.43 0.00 -17.44
N GLY A 259 10.18 0.22 -16.15
CA GLY A 259 10.95 1.14 -15.31
C GLY A 259 12.45 0.80 -15.31
N LEU A 260 12.77 -0.46 -15.03
CA LEU A 260 14.15 -0.98 -15.04
C LEU A 260 14.82 -0.78 -16.42
N ALA A 261 14.10 -1.05 -17.52
CA ALA A 261 14.63 -0.93 -18.87
C ALA A 261 14.94 0.52 -19.31
N LEU A 262 14.15 1.50 -18.86
CA LEU A 262 14.32 2.90 -19.26
C LEU A 262 15.18 3.71 -18.29
N GLY A 263 14.93 3.58 -16.98
CA GLY A 263 15.57 4.44 -15.98
C GLY A 263 16.01 3.73 -14.70
N GLY A 264 16.14 2.40 -14.74
CA GLY A 264 16.60 1.60 -13.61
C GLY A 264 15.60 1.53 -12.46
N GLN A 265 16.10 1.15 -11.28
CA GLN A 265 15.26 0.94 -10.09
C GLN A 265 14.50 2.20 -9.67
N THR A 266 15.13 3.38 -9.72
CA THR A 266 14.45 4.65 -9.37
C THR A 266 13.24 4.91 -10.26
N ALA A 267 13.32 4.62 -11.57
CA ALA A 267 12.16 4.74 -12.44
C ALA A 267 11.06 3.75 -12.04
N ALA A 268 11.40 2.48 -11.78
CA ALA A 268 10.43 1.47 -11.33
C ALA A 268 9.70 1.87 -10.04
N THR A 269 10.43 2.35 -9.03
CA THR A 269 9.84 2.88 -7.79
C THR A 269 8.91 4.08 -8.07
N LEU A 270 9.32 5.01 -8.95
CA LEU A 270 8.49 6.16 -9.33
C LEU A 270 7.22 5.79 -10.11
N LEU A 271 7.23 4.67 -10.83
CA LEU A 271 6.01 4.12 -11.46
C LEU A 271 4.97 3.70 -10.41
N HIS A 272 5.40 3.09 -9.30
CA HIS A 272 4.52 2.79 -8.17
C HIS A 272 4.08 4.06 -7.45
N PHE A 273 5.01 5.00 -7.18
CA PHE A 273 4.72 6.31 -6.59
C PHE A 273 3.57 7.04 -7.30
N ALA A 274 3.48 6.95 -8.64
CA ALA A 274 2.41 7.58 -9.42
C ALA A 274 0.98 7.16 -8.98
N CYS A 275 0.84 6.01 -8.31
CA CYS A 275 -0.43 5.58 -7.72
C CYS A 275 -0.90 6.51 -6.59
N LEU A 276 0.01 7.17 -5.86
CA LEU A 276 -0.33 8.09 -4.76
C LEU A 276 -1.15 9.28 -5.25
N PRO A 277 -0.67 10.13 -6.19
CA PRO A 277 -1.46 11.25 -6.70
C PRO A 277 -2.71 10.80 -7.47
N LEU A 278 -2.69 9.67 -8.17
CA LEU A 278 -3.88 9.13 -8.85
C LEU A 278 -4.97 8.72 -7.85
N THR A 279 -4.60 8.03 -6.78
CA THR A 279 -5.52 7.62 -5.72
C THR A 279 -6.00 8.82 -4.90
N ALA A 280 -5.15 9.83 -4.68
CA ALA A 280 -5.55 11.10 -4.07
C ALA A 280 -6.60 11.83 -4.94
N LEU A 281 -6.39 11.91 -6.25
CA LEU A 281 -7.34 12.51 -7.19
C LEU A 281 -8.69 11.78 -7.17
N LEU A 282 -8.66 10.46 -7.09
CA LEU A 282 -9.87 9.64 -7.03
C LEU A 282 -10.57 9.73 -5.67
N THR A 283 -9.82 9.76 -4.57
CA THR A 283 -10.33 10.01 -3.20
C THR A 283 -11.07 11.34 -3.15
N TYR A 284 -10.49 12.38 -3.76
CA TYR A 284 -11.12 13.69 -3.89
C TYR A 284 -12.46 13.59 -4.63
N GLU A 285 -12.48 12.94 -5.80
CA GLU A 285 -13.66 12.86 -6.64
C GLU A 285 -14.75 11.98 -6.04
N LEU A 286 -14.38 10.85 -5.41
CA LEU A 286 -15.27 9.98 -4.67
C LEU A 286 -15.95 10.75 -3.54
N THR A 287 -15.18 11.48 -2.72
CA THR A 287 -15.71 12.30 -1.63
C THR A 287 -16.66 13.37 -2.15
N ARG A 288 -16.23 14.15 -3.15
CA ARG A 288 -17.00 15.26 -3.72
C ARG A 288 -18.34 14.79 -4.29
N ARG A 289 -18.35 13.66 -4.99
CA ARG A 289 -19.52 13.16 -5.73
C ARG A 289 -20.49 12.39 -4.84
N PHE A 290 -19.99 11.54 -3.96
CA PHE A 290 -20.82 10.57 -3.24
C PHE A 290 -21.04 10.88 -1.77
N VAL A 291 -20.26 11.80 -1.19
CA VAL A 291 -20.39 12.21 0.22
C VAL A 291 -20.49 13.73 0.32
N PRO A 292 -21.53 14.34 -0.26
CA PRO A 292 -21.72 15.79 -0.19
C PRO A 292 -21.78 16.24 1.27
N GLY A 293 -21.04 17.30 1.59
CA GLY A 293 -20.86 17.80 2.96
C GLY A 293 -19.63 17.25 3.69
N ALA A 294 -18.85 16.34 3.10
CA ALA A 294 -17.48 16.06 3.52
C ALA A 294 -16.49 16.95 2.75
N SER A 295 -15.36 17.32 3.37
CA SER A 295 -14.29 18.05 2.68
C SER A 295 -13.45 17.08 1.88
N ALA A 296 -13.50 17.17 0.54
CA ALA A 296 -12.70 16.32 -0.35
C ALA A 296 -11.19 16.52 -0.15
N TRP A 297 -10.73 17.74 0.12
CA TRP A 297 -9.31 18.00 0.43
C TRP A 297 -8.89 17.43 1.79
N LEU A 298 -9.80 17.35 2.76
CA LEU A 298 -9.49 16.68 4.03
C LEU A 298 -9.38 15.17 3.85
N ALA A 299 -10.24 14.56 3.03
CA ALA A 299 -10.11 13.13 2.69
C ALA A 299 -8.77 12.85 2.00
N VAL A 300 -8.37 13.71 1.06
CA VAL A 300 -7.03 13.61 0.44
C VAL A 300 -5.92 13.76 1.47
N ALA A 301 -5.99 14.74 2.37
CA ALA A 301 -4.97 14.94 3.38
C ALA A 301 -4.87 13.74 4.33
N LEU A 302 -6.00 13.23 4.82
CA LEU A 302 -6.05 12.04 5.68
C LEU A 302 -5.39 10.82 5.02
N PHE A 303 -5.60 10.62 3.71
CA PHE A 303 -4.97 9.55 2.94
C PHE A 303 -3.48 9.79 2.69
N ALA A 304 -3.11 10.98 2.22
CA ALA A 304 -1.74 11.32 1.82
C ALA A 304 -0.78 11.49 3.01
N THR A 305 -1.30 11.57 4.23
CA THR A 305 -0.50 11.63 5.46
C THR A 305 -0.65 10.36 6.31
N VAL A 306 -1.10 9.25 5.73
CA VAL A 306 -1.01 7.94 6.41
C VAL A 306 0.46 7.48 6.36
N PRO A 307 1.13 7.21 7.50
CA PRO A 307 2.54 6.83 7.50
C PRO A 307 2.86 5.64 6.60
N THR A 308 2.03 4.60 6.64
CA THR A 308 2.18 3.42 5.77
C THR A 308 1.91 3.70 4.29
N VAL A 309 1.04 4.65 3.94
CA VAL A 309 0.82 5.05 2.54
C VAL A 309 2.04 5.83 2.00
N ILE A 310 2.63 6.71 2.81
CA ILE A 310 3.84 7.45 2.41
C ILE A 310 5.00 6.47 2.19
N TRP A 311 5.14 5.49 3.08
CA TRP A 311 6.14 4.44 2.94
C TRP A 311 5.91 3.58 1.68
N GLU A 312 4.71 3.04 1.47
CA GLU A 312 4.36 2.27 0.27
C GLU A 312 4.63 3.05 -1.03
N ALA A 313 4.31 4.35 -1.04
CA ALA A 313 4.57 5.22 -2.19
C ALA A 313 6.07 5.47 -2.44
N SER A 314 6.94 5.15 -1.49
CA SER A 314 8.40 5.36 -1.58
C SER A 314 9.21 4.15 -2.00
N THR A 315 8.57 2.99 -2.16
CA THR A 315 9.24 1.71 -2.48
C THR A 315 8.53 1.00 -3.64
N ALA A 316 9.25 0.11 -4.33
CA ALA A 316 8.73 -0.73 -5.39
C ALA A 316 7.92 -1.93 -4.86
N TYR A 317 6.92 -1.66 -4.02
CA TYR A 317 5.89 -2.60 -3.58
C TYR A 317 4.68 -2.52 -4.52
N VAL A 318 3.56 -3.16 -4.18
CA VAL A 318 2.35 -3.19 -5.03
C VAL A 318 1.05 -2.88 -4.28
N ASP A 319 1.07 -2.66 -2.97
CA ASP A 319 -0.16 -2.51 -2.17
C ASP A 319 -0.86 -1.16 -2.42
N LEU A 320 -0.12 -0.10 -2.75
CA LEU A 320 -0.70 1.18 -3.16
C LEU A 320 -1.34 1.11 -4.55
N ALA A 321 -0.72 0.38 -5.48
CA ALA A 321 -1.32 0.04 -6.76
C ALA A 321 -2.64 -0.74 -6.60
N LEU A 322 -2.66 -1.72 -5.70
CA LEU A 322 -3.89 -2.42 -5.32
C LEU A 322 -4.94 -1.42 -4.79
N GLY A 323 -4.54 -0.44 -3.96
CA GLY A 323 -5.44 0.61 -3.49
C GLY A 323 -6.01 1.53 -4.56
N LEU A 324 -5.23 1.87 -5.60
CA LEU A 324 -5.74 2.57 -6.78
C LEU A 324 -6.85 1.76 -7.47
N HIS A 325 -6.58 0.48 -7.73
CA HIS A 325 -7.53 -0.41 -8.39
C HIS A 325 -8.81 -0.61 -7.56
N VAL A 326 -8.69 -0.86 -6.26
CA VAL A 326 -9.84 -1.00 -5.33
C VAL A 326 -10.67 0.28 -5.28
N THR A 327 -10.02 1.45 -5.23
CA THR A 327 -10.75 2.73 -5.23
C THR A 327 -11.47 2.95 -6.56
N LEU A 328 -10.87 2.55 -7.69
CA LEU A 328 -11.51 2.58 -9.01
C LEU A 328 -12.70 1.63 -9.11
N VAL A 329 -12.60 0.43 -8.53
CA VAL A 329 -13.73 -0.52 -8.42
C VAL A 329 -14.87 0.14 -7.67
N MET A 330 -14.62 0.66 -6.46
CA MET A 330 -15.67 1.26 -5.63
C MET A 330 -16.29 2.50 -6.27
N TYR A 331 -15.46 3.39 -6.82
CA TYR A 331 -15.94 4.57 -7.54
C TYR A 331 -16.84 4.16 -8.72
N SER A 332 -16.40 3.20 -9.52
CA SER A 332 -17.09 2.78 -10.73
C SER A 332 -18.38 2.03 -10.43
N LEU A 333 -18.42 1.19 -9.40
CA LEU A 333 -19.66 0.53 -8.97
C LEU A 333 -20.69 1.54 -8.46
N LEU A 334 -20.29 2.55 -7.70
CA LEU A 334 -21.20 3.62 -7.28
C LEU A 334 -21.73 4.43 -8.49
N ARG A 335 -20.89 4.67 -9.51
CA ARG A 335 -21.31 5.28 -10.78
C ARG A 335 -22.28 4.41 -11.57
N PHE A 336 -22.02 3.11 -11.63
CA PHE A 336 -22.91 2.15 -12.26
C PHE A 336 -24.26 2.10 -11.53
N LEU A 337 -24.27 2.09 -10.19
CA LEU A 337 -25.52 2.09 -9.41
C LEU A 337 -26.35 3.36 -9.64
N GLN A 338 -25.71 4.53 -9.79
CA GLN A 338 -26.39 5.81 -10.07
C GLN A 338 -27.01 5.89 -11.47
N GLY A 339 -26.31 5.42 -12.51
CA GLY A 339 -26.69 5.70 -13.91
C GLY A 339 -26.89 4.47 -14.80
N LYS A 340 -26.61 3.27 -14.30
CA LYS A 340 -26.66 1.98 -15.02
C LYS A 340 -25.86 1.93 -16.33
N GLN A 341 -24.92 2.85 -16.54
CA GLN A 341 -24.13 2.92 -17.77
C GLN A 341 -23.09 1.80 -17.78
N ARG A 342 -23.13 0.93 -18.79
CA ARG A 342 -22.26 -0.26 -18.93
C ARG A 342 -20.76 0.07 -18.82
N GLN A 343 -20.33 1.24 -19.29
CA GLN A 343 -18.94 1.70 -19.18
C GLN A 343 -18.38 1.56 -17.75
N TRP A 344 -19.16 1.91 -16.72
CA TRP A 344 -18.68 1.87 -15.33
C TRP A 344 -18.59 0.44 -14.79
N LEU A 345 -19.44 -0.47 -15.27
CA LEU A 345 -19.31 -1.88 -14.93
C LEU A 345 -18.06 -2.49 -15.56
N MET A 346 -17.73 -2.12 -16.81
CA MET A 346 -16.51 -2.56 -17.49
C MET A 346 -15.25 -2.02 -16.82
N ILE A 347 -15.25 -0.72 -16.44
CA ILE A 347 -14.14 -0.12 -15.69
C ILE A 347 -13.95 -0.82 -14.34
N ALA A 348 -15.04 -1.12 -13.63
CA ALA A 348 -14.99 -1.87 -12.38
C ALA A 348 -14.43 -3.29 -12.58
N ALA A 349 -14.92 -4.02 -13.58
CA ALA A 349 -14.46 -5.38 -13.87
C ALA A 349 -12.98 -5.42 -14.24
N PHE A 350 -12.52 -4.52 -15.12
CA PHE A 350 -11.11 -4.43 -15.50
C PHE A 350 -10.22 -4.14 -14.28
N ASN A 351 -10.57 -3.15 -13.45
CA ASN A 351 -9.75 -2.80 -12.27
C ASN A 351 -9.79 -3.88 -11.19
N LEU A 352 -10.91 -4.58 -11.03
CA LEU A 352 -10.99 -5.73 -10.15
C LEU A 352 -10.10 -6.87 -10.65
N GLY A 353 -10.07 -7.08 -11.97
CA GLY A 353 -9.16 -8.02 -12.60
C GLY A 353 -7.69 -7.64 -12.43
N MET A 354 -7.35 -6.36 -12.60
CA MET A 354 -6.00 -5.86 -12.31
C MET A 354 -5.62 -6.08 -10.85
N ALA A 355 -6.53 -5.81 -9.91
CA ALA A 355 -6.31 -6.06 -8.48
C ALA A 355 -6.02 -7.56 -8.19
N LEU A 356 -6.80 -8.47 -8.79
CA LEU A 356 -6.59 -9.92 -8.70
C LEU A 356 -5.27 -10.38 -9.32
N ALA A 357 -4.84 -9.68 -10.38
CA ALA A 357 -3.58 -9.91 -11.08
C ALA A 357 -2.38 -9.18 -10.41
N THR A 358 -2.61 -8.47 -9.30
CA THR A 358 -1.59 -7.88 -8.42
C THR A 358 -1.43 -8.72 -7.15
N LYS A 359 -2.52 -9.14 -6.51
CA LYS A 359 -2.47 -9.83 -5.22
C LYS A 359 -3.73 -10.65 -4.96
N HIS A 360 -3.57 -11.86 -4.41
CA HIS A 360 -4.70 -12.74 -4.05
C HIS A 360 -5.64 -12.11 -3.01
N LEU A 361 -5.17 -11.14 -2.21
CA LEU A 361 -6.00 -10.34 -1.29
C LEU A 361 -7.21 -9.69 -1.99
N ALA A 362 -7.11 -9.41 -3.30
CA ALA A 362 -8.22 -8.87 -4.08
C ALA A 362 -9.40 -9.85 -4.26
N LEU A 363 -9.26 -11.15 -3.92
CA LEU A 363 -10.39 -12.08 -3.85
C LEU A 363 -11.42 -11.63 -2.80
N VAL A 364 -10.97 -11.00 -1.72
CA VAL A 364 -11.85 -10.36 -0.72
C VAL A 364 -12.64 -9.22 -1.36
N VAL A 365 -11.97 -8.40 -2.17
CA VAL A 365 -12.58 -7.29 -2.90
C VAL A 365 -13.61 -7.83 -3.90
N LEU A 366 -13.32 -8.91 -4.61
CA LEU A 366 -14.24 -9.57 -5.53
C LEU A 366 -15.53 -10.00 -4.82
N GLY A 367 -15.42 -10.68 -3.67
CA GLY A 367 -16.57 -11.10 -2.87
C GLY A 367 -17.40 -9.92 -2.34
N LEU A 368 -16.74 -8.93 -1.73
CA LEU A 368 -17.42 -7.76 -1.14
C LEU A 368 -18.05 -6.87 -2.21
N ALA A 369 -17.36 -6.62 -3.31
CA ALA A 369 -17.83 -5.74 -4.38
C ALA A 369 -18.99 -6.37 -5.17
N SER A 370 -18.92 -7.67 -5.49
CA SER A 370 -20.01 -8.40 -6.16
C SER A 370 -21.25 -8.50 -5.27
N THR A 371 -21.07 -8.84 -3.99
CA THR A 371 -22.16 -8.88 -3.01
C THR A 371 -22.79 -7.50 -2.83
N GLY A 372 -21.97 -6.45 -2.67
CA GLY A 372 -22.44 -5.08 -2.57
C GLY A 372 -23.22 -4.63 -3.82
N LEU A 373 -22.78 -5.02 -5.01
CA LEU A 373 -23.48 -4.76 -6.26
C LEU A 373 -24.84 -5.46 -6.31
N VAL A 374 -24.92 -6.74 -5.92
CA VAL A 374 -26.19 -7.49 -5.86
C VAL A 374 -27.17 -6.81 -4.91
N ILE A 375 -26.76 -6.50 -3.68
CA ILE A 375 -27.64 -5.87 -2.69
C ILE A 375 -28.08 -4.49 -3.20
N GLY A 376 -27.17 -3.69 -3.78
CA GLY A 376 -27.48 -2.34 -4.27
C GLY A 376 -28.47 -2.33 -5.43
N LEU A 377 -28.33 -3.28 -6.35
CA LEU A 377 -29.30 -3.49 -7.43
C LEU A 377 -30.61 -4.05 -6.91
N TRP A 378 -30.59 -5.01 -5.98
CA TRP A 378 -31.81 -5.59 -5.44
C TRP A 378 -32.67 -4.56 -4.70
N GLN A 379 -32.06 -3.62 -3.97
CA GLN A 379 -32.79 -2.53 -3.30
C GLN A 379 -33.53 -1.60 -4.27
N THR A 380 -33.04 -1.47 -5.51
CA THR A 380 -33.62 -0.58 -6.53
C THR A 380 -34.56 -1.32 -7.48
N GLU A 381 -34.16 -2.49 -7.98
CA GLU A 381 -34.89 -3.25 -8.99
C GLU A 381 -35.94 -4.21 -8.40
N ARG A 382 -35.78 -4.61 -7.12
CA ARG A 382 -36.61 -5.63 -6.42
C ARG A 382 -36.72 -6.99 -7.13
N ARG A 383 -35.85 -7.25 -8.12
CA ARG A 383 -35.79 -8.50 -8.91
C ARG A 383 -34.41 -9.11 -8.80
N VAL A 384 -34.32 -10.33 -8.26
CA VAL A 384 -33.05 -11.03 -8.01
C VAL A 384 -32.24 -11.20 -9.30
N LEU A 385 -32.87 -11.64 -10.40
CA LEU A 385 -32.18 -11.82 -11.69
C LEU A 385 -31.59 -10.51 -12.26
N ALA A 386 -32.26 -9.37 -12.06
CA ALA A 386 -31.77 -8.07 -12.50
C ALA A 386 -30.53 -7.60 -11.70
N ALA A 387 -30.41 -8.07 -10.45
CA ALA A 387 -29.26 -7.82 -9.61
C ALA A 387 -28.10 -8.81 -9.87
N LEU A 388 -28.40 -10.08 -10.10
CA LEU A 388 -27.40 -11.12 -10.33
C LEU A 388 -26.69 -10.96 -11.68
N ARG A 389 -27.39 -10.59 -12.76
CA ARG A 389 -26.77 -10.49 -14.10
C ARG A 389 -25.55 -9.54 -14.14
N PRO A 390 -25.62 -8.30 -13.65
CA PRO A 390 -24.45 -7.41 -13.62
C PRO A 390 -23.34 -7.89 -12.67
N ALA A 391 -23.69 -8.55 -11.56
CA ALA A 391 -22.72 -9.11 -10.64
C ALA A 391 -21.96 -10.29 -11.24
N LEU A 392 -22.66 -11.19 -11.94
CA LEU A 392 -22.03 -12.25 -12.73
C LEU A 392 -21.14 -11.67 -13.83
N ALA A 393 -21.60 -10.64 -14.54
CA ALA A 393 -20.77 -9.95 -15.52
C ALA A 393 -19.51 -9.33 -14.90
N LEU A 394 -19.63 -8.70 -13.72
CA LEU A 394 -18.48 -8.17 -12.98
C LEU A 394 -17.46 -9.28 -12.67
N VAL A 395 -17.93 -10.39 -12.08
CA VAL A 395 -17.08 -11.53 -11.70
C VAL A 395 -16.40 -12.14 -12.92
N SER A 396 -17.19 -12.55 -13.92
CA SER A 396 -16.67 -13.21 -15.13
C SER A 396 -15.68 -12.33 -15.88
N LEU A 397 -15.98 -11.05 -16.09
CA LEU A 397 -15.08 -10.14 -16.80
C LEU A 397 -13.81 -9.83 -16.00
N SER A 398 -13.91 -9.74 -14.66
CA SER A 398 -12.74 -9.51 -13.81
C SER A 398 -11.77 -10.68 -13.81
N LEU A 399 -12.26 -11.92 -13.90
CA LEU A 399 -11.42 -13.13 -13.88
C LEU A 399 -10.63 -13.36 -15.17
N ILE A 400 -10.99 -12.70 -16.28
CA ILE A 400 -10.24 -12.80 -17.55
C ILE A 400 -8.83 -12.23 -17.40
N VAL A 401 -8.70 -11.13 -16.65
CA VAL A 401 -7.45 -10.40 -16.48
C VAL A 401 -6.40 -11.26 -15.75
N PRO A 402 -6.62 -11.78 -14.52
CA PRO A 402 -5.63 -12.61 -13.83
C PRO A 402 -5.47 -14.02 -14.41
N LEU A 403 -6.29 -14.44 -15.37
CA LEU A 403 -6.32 -15.81 -15.89
C LEU A 403 -4.94 -16.37 -16.28
N PRO A 404 -4.07 -15.64 -17.01
CA PRO A 404 -2.75 -16.17 -17.38
C PRO A 404 -1.89 -16.53 -16.16
N TRP A 405 -1.97 -15.75 -15.08
CA TRP A 405 -1.23 -16.01 -13.85
C TRP A 405 -1.75 -17.25 -13.14
N TYR A 406 -3.06 -17.37 -12.99
CA TYR A 406 -3.67 -18.52 -12.30
C TYR A 406 -3.50 -19.82 -13.08
N VAL A 407 -3.54 -19.74 -14.42
CA VAL A 407 -3.22 -20.89 -15.28
C VAL A 407 -1.75 -21.28 -15.13
N ARG A 408 -0.83 -20.32 -15.13
CA ARG A 408 0.60 -20.59 -14.90
C ARG A 408 0.83 -21.27 -13.56
N SER A 409 0.23 -20.76 -12.48
CA SER A 409 0.35 -21.34 -11.14
C SER A 409 -0.28 -22.74 -11.07
N TRP A 410 -1.45 -22.94 -11.68
CA TRP A 410 -2.08 -24.25 -11.79
C TRP A 410 -1.21 -25.26 -12.55
N MET A 411 -0.63 -24.89 -13.69
CA MET A 411 0.22 -25.78 -14.47
C MET A 411 1.51 -26.15 -13.72
N ALA A 412 2.10 -25.22 -12.97
CA ALA A 412 3.36 -25.43 -12.27
C ALA A 412 3.22 -26.13 -10.91
N SER A 413 2.06 -26.00 -10.25
CA SER A 413 1.85 -26.44 -8.86
C SER A 413 0.57 -27.23 -8.62
N GLY A 414 -0.37 -27.30 -9.56
CA GLY A 414 -1.73 -27.82 -9.31
C GLY A 414 -2.62 -26.88 -8.48
N ASN A 415 -2.14 -25.70 -8.08
CA ASN A 415 -2.88 -24.71 -7.30
C ASN A 415 -2.99 -23.38 -8.07
N PRO A 416 -4.21 -22.89 -8.38
CA PRO A 416 -4.37 -21.69 -9.21
C PRO A 416 -4.08 -20.39 -8.47
N VAL A 417 -4.02 -20.43 -7.13
CA VAL A 417 -3.74 -19.30 -6.24
C VAL A 417 -2.54 -19.57 -5.34
N PHE A 418 -1.58 -20.36 -5.85
CA PHE A 418 -0.43 -20.85 -5.09
C PHE A 418 0.35 -19.74 -4.35
N PRO A 419 0.79 -19.97 -3.10
CA PRO A 419 0.59 -21.16 -2.27
C PRO A 419 -0.68 -21.11 -1.41
N GLU A 420 -1.55 -20.10 -1.61
CA GLU A 420 -2.78 -19.94 -0.82
C GLU A 420 -3.71 -21.15 -1.01
N LEU A 421 -4.55 -21.43 -0.02
CA LEU A 421 -5.50 -22.56 -0.06
C LEU A 421 -4.80 -23.92 -0.33
N TYR A 422 -3.57 -24.09 0.14
CA TYR A 422 -2.78 -25.33 -0.02
C TYR A 422 -3.52 -26.59 0.47
N SER A 423 -4.32 -26.50 1.54
CA SER A 423 -5.12 -27.63 2.03
C SER A 423 -6.20 -28.11 1.07
N ILE A 424 -6.60 -27.29 0.10
CA ILE A 424 -7.62 -27.60 -0.90
C ILE A 424 -6.97 -28.14 -2.18
N PHE A 425 -5.95 -27.46 -2.69
CA PHE A 425 -5.36 -27.77 -4.00
C PHE A 425 -4.08 -28.62 -3.93
N GLY A 426 -3.36 -28.60 -2.81
CA GLY A 426 -2.04 -29.22 -2.69
C GLY A 426 -0.96 -28.53 -3.52
N ALA A 427 0.20 -29.19 -3.62
CA ALA A 427 1.30 -28.86 -4.53
C ALA A 427 2.30 -30.04 -4.58
N PRO A 428 3.17 -30.12 -5.60
CA PRO A 428 4.29 -31.05 -5.62
C PRO A 428 5.16 -30.90 -4.35
N PRO A 429 5.44 -31.99 -3.60
CA PRO A 429 6.15 -31.91 -2.31
C PRO A 429 7.53 -31.28 -2.39
N GLN A 430 8.22 -31.39 -3.53
CA GLN A 430 9.54 -30.79 -3.73
C GLN A 430 9.49 -29.26 -3.80
N ARG A 431 8.34 -28.70 -4.21
CA ARG A 431 8.09 -27.26 -4.29
C ARG A 431 7.51 -26.75 -2.98
N TRP A 432 6.46 -27.40 -2.47
CA TRP A 432 5.76 -26.95 -1.26
C TRP A 432 5.15 -28.14 -0.51
N ASP A 433 5.45 -28.24 0.77
CA ASP A 433 4.93 -29.28 1.64
C ASP A 433 4.22 -28.70 2.87
N THR A 434 3.67 -29.57 3.71
CA THR A 434 2.96 -29.18 4.93
C THR A 434 3.84 -28.42 5.92
N VAL A 435 5.13 -28.77 5.99
CA VAL A 435 6.09 -28.11 6.89
C VAL A 435 6.41 -26.69 6.40
N THR A 436 6.56 -26.48 5.09
CA THR A 436 6.74 -25.14 4.50
C THR A 436 5.49 -24.30 4.71
N ALA A 437 4.30 -24.87 4.46
CA ALA A 437 3.03 -24.18 4.71
C ALA A 437 2.87 -23.76 6.18
N GLN A 438 3.19 -24.64 7.13
CA GLN A 438 3.19 -24.32 8.56
C GLN A 438 4.27 -23.29 8.93
N GLY A 439 5.43 -23.32 8.26
CA GLY A 439 6.48 -22.30 8.43
C GLY A 439 6.00 -20.91 8.01
N LEU A 440 5.35 -20.81 6.85
CA LEU A 440 4.73 -19.56 6.40
C LEU A 440 3.64 -19.11 7.37
N GLN A 441 2.75 -20.00 7.81
CA GLN A 441 1.71 -19.65 8.79
C GLN A 441 2.32 -19.13 10.10
N ARG A 442 3.34 -19.80 10.64
CA ARG A 442 4.06 -19.34 11.84
C ARG A 442 4.68 -17.96 11.66
N PHE A 443 5.18 -17.64 10.47
CA PHE A 443 5.65 -16.30 10.14
C PHE A 443 4.49 -15.28 10.12
N LEU A 444 3.36 -15.62 9.50
CA LEU A 444 2.19 -14.75 9.45
C LEU A 444 1.53 -14.53 10.83
N ASP A 445 1.61 -15.52 11.72
CA ASP A 445 1.11 -15.46 13.09
C ASP A 445 1.95 -14.54 14.01
N GLN A 446 3.14 -14.11 13.57
CA GLN A 446 3.94 -13.10 14.30
C GLN A 446 3.29 -11.72 14.27
N PHE A 447 2.42 -11.46 13.29
CA PHE A 447 1.74 -10.18 13.14
C PHE A 447 0.42 -10.17 13.92
N GLY A 448 0.13 -9.06 14.61
CA GLY A 448 -1.15 -8.85 15.28
C GLY A 448 -1.13 -9.17 16.79
N PRO A 449 -2.27 -9.56 17.38
CA PRO A 449 -2.36 -9.79 18.82
C PRO A 449 -1.74 -11.13 19.23
N GLN A 450 -0.97 -11.11 20.32
CA GLN A 450 -0.33 -12.32 20.90
C GLN A 450 -1.30 -13.21 21.71
N ALA A 451 -2.49 -12.71 22.03
CA ALA A 451 -3.49 -13.46 22.79
C ALA A 451 -4.52 -14.10 21.85
N PRO A 452 -4.98 -15.34 22.13
CA PRO A 452 -5.83 -16.13 21.23
C PRO A 452 -7.24 -15.55 21.00
N VAL A 453 -7.64 -14.50 21.72
CA VAL A 453 -8.94 -13.84 21.54
C VAL A 453 -8.74 -12.45 20.92
N LEU A 454 -8.89 -12.39 19.60
CA LEU A 454 -9.19 -11.14 18.91
C LEU A 454 -10.52 -10.61 19.44
N ASN A 455 -10.50 -9.46 20.13
CA ASN A 455 -11.71 -8.73 20.42
C ASN A 455 -11.89 -7.65 19.33
N PRO A 456 -12.88 -7.78 18.43
CA PRO A 456 -13.10 -6.82 17.36
C PRO A 456 -13.34 -5.38 17.85
N LEU A 457 -13.80 -5.21 19.10
CA LEU A 457 -14.02 -3.90 19.70
C LEU A 457 -12.72 -3.21 20.11
N THR A 458 -11.69 -3.96 20.52
CA THR A 458 -10.40 -3.40 20.92
C THR A 458 -9.37 -3.42 19.79
N LEU A 459 -9.61 -4.17 18.71
CA LEU A 459 -8.71 -4.25 17.56
C LEU A 459 -8.32 -2.86 16.99
N PRO A 460 -9.25 -1.90 16.75
CA PRO A 460 -8.88 -0.56 16.28
C PRO A 460 -7.92 0.18 17.22
N TRP A 461 -8.05 -0.04 18.53
CA TRP A 461 -7.14 0.50 19.53
C TRP A 461 -5.76 -0.16 19.42
N HIS A 462 -5.70 -1.49 19.41
CA HIS A 462 -4.41 -2.20 19.37
C HIS A 462 -3.61 -1.90 18.10
N MET A 463 -4.26 -1.92 16.94
CA MET A 463 -3.59 -1.63 15.66
C MET A 463 -3.11 -0.17 15.57
N THR A 464 -3.75 0.75 16.28
CA THR A 464 -3.31 2.16 16.30
C THR A 464 -2.19 2.38 17.31
N MET A 465 -2.23 1.71 18.46
CA MET A 465 -1.33 2.00 19.59
C MET A 465 -0.06 1.13 19.64
N HIS A 466 -0.01 0.07 18.83
CA HIS A 466 1.09 -0.90 18.80
C HIS A 466 1.62 -1.12 17.37
N ALA A 467 2.24 -0.10 16.79
CA ALA A 467 2.68 -0.11 15.39
C ALA A 467 3.75 -1.18 15.10
N GLU A 468 4.53 -1.58 16.10
CA GLU A 468 5.49 -2.68 16.00
C GLU A 468 4.81 -4.00 15.64
N ARG A 469 3.79 -4.41 16.41
CA ARG A 469 3.09 -5.69 16.22
C ARG A 469 2.38 -5.87 14.88
N TYR A 470 2.01 -4.76 14.24
CA TYR A 470 1.35 -4.76 12.93
C TYR A 470 2.31 -4.31 11.81
N HIS A 471 3.58 -4.06 12.15
CA HIS A 471 4.64 -3.61 11.26
C HIS A 471 4.28 -2.36 10.44
N GLY A 472 3.47 -1.46 11.02
CA GLY A 472 3.10 -0.18 10.43
C GLY A 472 1.98 0.52 11.19
N THR A 473 1.60 1.73 10.75
CA THR A 473 0.54 2.51 11.38
C THR A 473 -0.27 3.31 10.36
N LEU A 474 -1.59 3.39 10.59
CA LEU A 474 -2.48 4.27 9.84
C LEU A 474 -2.52 5.71 10.40
N GLY A 475 -1.96 5.92 11.60
CA GLY A 475 -2.09 7.15 12.37
C GLY A 475 -3.37 7.21 13.23
N PRO A 476 -3.45 8.17 14.16
CA PRO A 476 -4.48 8.18 15.21
C PRO A 476 -5.82 8.76 14.74
N LEU A 477 -5.83 9.50 13.62
CA LEU A 477 -6.99 10.25 13.16
C LEU A 477 -8.15 9.36 12.76
N PHE A 478 -7.90 8.14 12.26
CA PHE A 478 -8.98 7.19 11.95
C PHE A 478 -9.68 6.69 13.22
N LEU A 479 -8.91 6.33 14.25
CA LEU A 479 -9.44 5.91 15.54
C LEU A 479 -10.23 7.04 16.23
N TRP A 480 -9.78 8.29 16.10
CA TRP A 480 -10.50 9.45 16.61
C TRP A 480 -11.81 9.72 15.85
N LEU A 481 -11.76 9.76 14.51
CA LEU A 481 -12.86 10.30 13.70
C LEU A 481 -13.92 9.27 13.33
N LEU A 482 -13.56 8.00 13.07
CA LEU A 482 -14.52 7.00 12.58
C LEU A 482 -15.68 6.71 13.54
N PRO A 483 -15.50 6.62 14.88
CA PRO A 483 -16.63 6.45 15.80
C PRO A 483 -17.66 7.59 15.69
N LEU A 484 -17.22 8.79 15.33
CA LEU A 484 -18.09 9.97 15.17
C LEU A 484 -18.96 9.89 13.90
N LEU A 485 -18.76 8.89 13.05
CA LEU A 485 -19.65 8.59 11.94
C LEU A 485 -21.07 8.23 12.41
N ALA A 486 -21.22 7.73 13.64
CA ALA A 486 -22.53 7.51 14.26
C ALA A 486 -23.38 8.80 14.38
N LEU A 487 -22.74 9.98 14.34
CA LEU A 487 -23.41 11.29 14.39
C LEU A 487 -23.94 11.75 13.01
N ARG A 488 -23.61 11.03 11.94
CA ARG A 488 -24.10 11.28 10.57
C ARG A 488 -25.40 10.53 10.33
N ARG A 489 -26.16 11.05 9.36
CA ARG A 489 -27.24 10.28 8.75
C ARG A 489 -26.65 9.28 7.76
N TRP A 490 -27.13 8.05 7.81
CA TRP A 490 -26.67 6.94 6.97
C TRP A 490 -27.51 6.87 5.70
N HIS A 491 -27.13 7.64 4.69
CA HIS A 491 -27.82 7.69 3.40
C HIS A 491 -26.82 7.79 2.24
N GLY A 492 -27.29 7.50 1.01
CA GLY A 492 -26.46 7.54 -0.18
C GLY A 492 -25.35 6.48 -0.13
N ALA A 493 -24.12 6.88 -0.48
CA ALA A 493 -22.98 5.95 -0.54
C ALA A 493 -22.39 5.59 0.83
N LEU A 494 -22.66 6.36 1.88
CA LEU A 494 -22.01 6.20 3.19
C LEU A 494 -22.15 4.79 3.79
N PRO A 495 -23.37 4.18 3.87
CA PRO A 495 -23.51 2.81 4.37
C PRO A 495 -22.76 1.78 3.52
N TRP A 496 -22.71 1.95 2.20
CA TRP A 496 -21.98 1.05 1.30
C TRP A 496 -20.48 1.09 1.52
N LEU A 497 -19.92 2.30 1.63
CA LEU A 497 -18.49 2.49 1.89
C LEU A 497 -18.09 1.92 3.27
N ALA A 498 -18.90 2.17 4.29
CA ALA A 498 -18.67 1.63 5.63
C ALA A 498 -18.80 0.11 5.67
N ALA A 499 -19.82 -0.48 5.02
CA ALA A 499 -19.99 -1.94 4.96
C ALA A 499 -18.82 -2.61 4.24
N PHE A 500 -18.34 -2.03 3.14
CA PHE A 500 -17.16 -2.53 2.44
C PHE A 500 -15.90 -2.47 3.33
N VAL A 501 -15.65 -1.33 3.99
CA VAL A 501 -14.51 -1.17 4.91
C VAL A 501 -14.59 -2.18 6.07
N VAL A 502 -15.74 -2.32 6.71
CA VAL A 502 -15.93 -3.26 7.82
C VAL A 502 -15.74 -4.70 7.34
N GLY A 503 -16.34 -5.08 6.21
CA GLY A 503 -16.17 -6.41 5.62
C GLY A 503 -14.71 -6.73 5.30
N PHE A 504 -13.97 -5.75 4.75
CA PHE A 504 -12.55 -5.92 4.45
C PHE A 504 -11.72 -6.08 5.74
N VAL A 505 -11.96 -5.24 6.76
CA VAL A 505 -11.27 -5.33 8.05
C VAL A 505 -11.56 -6.64 8.76
N VAL A 506 -12.80 -7.16 8.67
CA VAL A 506 -13.16 -8.47 9.25
C VAL A 506 -12.35 -9.60 8.60
N VAL A 507 -12.18 -9.59 7.28
CA VAL A 507 -11.38 -10.62 6.60
C VAL A 507 -9.88 -10.42 6.85
N TRP A 508 -9.39 -9.18 6.85
CA TRP A 508 -8.01 -8.86 7.24
C TRP A 508 -7.70 -9.33 8.67
N ALA A 509 -8.66 -9.20 9.58
CA ALA A 509 -8.54 -9.66 10.97
C ALA A 509 -8.91 -11.14 11.18
N SER A 510 -8.88 -11.95 10.12
CA SER A 510 -9.19 -13.38 10.17
C SER A 510 -7.95 -14.22 9.82
N PRO A 511 -7.95 -15.53 10.14
CA PRO A 511 -6.87 -16.44 9.73
C PRO A 511 -6.64 -16.56 8.22
N LEU A 512 -7.53 -15.99 7.40
CA LEU A 512 -7.43 -15.99 5.93
C LEU A 512 -6.49 -14.88 5.40
N ALA A 513 -5.98 -14.01 6.28
CA ALA A 513 -5.09 -12.91 5.94
C ALA A 513 -4.01 -12.74 7.02
N SER A 514 -3.13 -11.77 6.84
CA SER A 514 -2.13 -11.39 7.85
C SER A 514 -2.40 -9.98 8.37
N PHE A 515 -2.13 -9.79 9.67
CA PHE A 515 -2.28 -8.52 10.39
C PHE A 515 -1.26 -7.43 10.01
N GLN A 516 -0.49 -7.61 8.95
CA GLN A 516 0.39 -6.55 8.44
C GLN A 516 -0.43 -5.31 8.06
N MET A 517 -0.02 -4.15 8.56
CA MET A 517 -0.76 -2.89 8.40
C MET A 517 -0.86 -2.46 6.92
N ARG A 518 0.17 -2.76 6.12
CA ARG A 518 0.17 -2.48 4.68
C ARG A 518 -0.99 -3.13 3.93
N PHE A 519 -1.55 -4.24 4.41
CA PHE A 519 -2.70 -4.89 3.77
C PHE A 519 -4.01 -4.10 3.94
N LEU A 520 -4.03 -3.04 4.74
CA LEU A 520 -5.14 -2.09 4.84
C LEU A 520 -4.97 -0.85 3.94
N VAL A 521 -3.82 -0.67 3.31
CA VAL A 521 -3.59 0.41 2.31
C VAL A 521 -4.67 0.42 1.24
N PRO A 522 -5.16 -0.72 0.71
CA PRO A 522 -6.19 -0.72 -0.32
C PRO A 522 -7.51 -0.06 0.07
N ILE A 523 -7.85 -0.03 1.36
CA ILE A 523 -9.08 0.60 1.86
C ILE A 523 -8.84 1.96 2.51
N SER A 524 -7.59 2.41 2.63
CA SER A 524 -7.24 3.71 3.22
C SER A 524 -7.92 4.92 2.54
N PRO A 525 -8.16 4.95 1.22
CA PRO A 525 -8.95 6.00 0.57
C PRO A 525 -10.39 6.08 1.12
N LEU A 526 -11.01 4.92 1.37
CA LEU A 526 -12.37 4.84 1.87
C LEU A 526 -12.44 5.22 3.35
N LEU A 527 -11.48 4.76 4.16
CA LEU A 527 -11.31 5.22 5.54
C LEU A 527 -11.19 6.74 5.60
N ALA A 528 -10.41 7.34 4.71
CA ALA A 528 -10.24 8.80 4.63
C ALA A 528 -11.53 9.54 4.25
N VAL A 529 -12.32 9.01 3.32
CA VAL A 529 -13.63 9.56 2.95
C VAL A 529 -14.60 9.51 4.14
N LEU A 530 -14.68 8.37 4.84
CA LEU A 530 -15.54 8.19 6.01
C LEU A 530 -15.14 9.13 7.16
N SER A 531 -13.84 9.24 7.44
CA SER A 531 -13.31 10.17 8.45
C SER A 531 -13.55 11.63 8.09
N ALA A 532 -13.40 12.02 6.82
CA ALA A 532 -13.73 13.37 6.36
C ALA A 532 -15.23 13.69 6.51
N ALA A 533 -16.11 12.69 6.34
CA ALA A 533 -17.53 12.83 6.58
C ALA A 533 -17.84 13.03 8.07
N ALA A 534 -17.21 12.24 8.94
CA ALA A 534 -17.33 12.36 10.39
C ALA A 534 -16.82 13.73 10.87
N PHE A 535 -15.65 14.18 10.40
CA PHE A 535 -15.10 15.50 10.71
C PHE A 535 -16.04 16.62 10.26
N GLY A 536 -16.62 16.55 9.07
CA GLY A 536 -17.58 17.55 8.59
C GLY A 536 -18.79 17.70 9.53
N ARG A 537 -19.23 16.61 10.17
CA ARG A 537 -20.31 16.64 11.16
C ARG A 537 -19.84 17.23 12.48
N LEU A 538 -18.67 16.83 12.98
CA LEU A 538 -18.04 17.39 14.18
C LEU A 538 -17.87 18.91 14.04
N ALA A 539 -17.29 19.37 12.93
CA ALA A 539 -17.09 20.79 12.64
C ALA A 539 -18.41 21.58 12.59
N ALA A 540 -19.49 21.00 12.07
CA ALA A 540 -20.81 21.64 12.07
C ALA A 540 -21.39 21.76 13.48
N ILE A 541 -21.22 20.74 14.33
CA ILE A 541 -21.64 20.77 15.74
C ILE A 541 -20.82 21.81 16.51
N THR A 542 -19.49 21.82 16.35
CA THR A 542 -18.60 22.81 16.98
C THR A 542 -18.99 24.24 16.60
N ARG A 543 -19.32 24.48 15.32
CA ARG A 543 -19.77 25.80 14.87
C ARG A 543 -21.09 26.22 15.51
N TYR A 544 -22.02 25.29 15.69
CA TYR A 544 -23.33 25.55 16.28
C TYR A 544 -23.26 25.81 17.80
N VAL A 545 -22.43 25.03 18.50
CA VAL A 545 -22.36 25.03 19.97
C VAL A 545 -21.38 26.07 20.52
N ALA A 546 -20.22 26.21 19.88
CA ALA A 546 -19.15 27.12 20.30
C ALA A 546 -19.12 28.34 19.39
N SER A 547 -18.34 28.30 18.31
CA SER A 547 -18.21 29.41 17.36
C SER A 547 -17.50 29.00 16.06
N SER A 548 -17.45 29.92 15.10
CA SER A 548 -16.59 29.81 13.92
C SER A 548 -15.09 29.75 14.28
N ALA A 549 -14.68 30.43 15.36
CA ALA A 549 -13.32 30.34 15.91
C ALA A 549 -13.03 28.93 16.43
N GLY A 550 -13.96 28.31 17.17
CA GLY A 550 -13.81 26.91 17.63
C GLY A 550 -13.65 25.91 16.47
N THR A 551 -14.37 26.12 15.37
CA THR A 551 -14.21 25.30 14.16
C THR A 551 -12.84 25.48 13.51
N THR A 552 -12.30 26.71 13.55
CA THR A 552 -10.97 27.03 13.03
C THR A 552 -9.90 26.35 13.87
N ILE A 553 -9.99 26.43 15.20
CA ILE A 553 -9.08 25.74 16.13
C ILE A 553 -9.08 24.23 15.87
N LEU A 554 -10.26 23.61 15.81
CA LEU A 554 -10.39 22.18 15.49
C LEU A 554 -9.71 21.82 14.15
N SER A 555 -9.89 22.67 13.13
CA SER A 555 -9.27 22.46 11.81
C SER A 555 -7.75 22.60 11.86
N CYS A 556 -7.23 23.61 12.56
CA CYS A 556 -5.80 23.80 12.76
C CYS A 556 -5.16 22.66 13.56
N MET A 557 -5.81 22.19 14.63
CA MET A 557 -5.36 21.03 15.40
C MET A 557 -5.31 19.78 14.53
N THR A 558 -6.34 19.54 13.71
CA THR A 558 -6.35 18.40 12.78
C THR A 558 -5.23 18.53 11.74
N ALA A 559 -5.00 19.72 11.20
CA ALA A 559 -3.89 19.98 10.27
C ALA A 559 -2.52 19.73 10.92
N LEU A 560 -2.33 20.14 12.17
CA LEU A 560 -1.12 19.84 12.94
C LEU A 560 -0.94 18.33 13.14
N LEU A 561 -2.00 17.59 13.50
CA LEU A 561 -1.94 16.14 13.65
C LEU A 561 -1.61 15.42 12.35
N LEU A 562 -2.12 15.90 11.21
CA LEU A 562 -1.74 15.40 9.88
C LEU A 562 -0.25 15.60 9.61
N ILE A 563 0.34 16.73 10.05
CA ILE A 563 1.77 17.00 9.94
C ILE A 563 2.58 16.10 10.87
N LEU A 564 2.08 15.84 12.09
CA LEU A 564 2.75 14.97 13.07
C LEU A 564 2.78 13.48 12.66
N ASN A 565 1.96 13.07 11.68
CA ASN A 565 2.07 11.75 11.06
C ASN A 565 3.22 11.64 10.02
N LEU A 566 3.92 12.72 9.70
CA LEU A 566 4.92 12.74 8.63
C LEU A 566 6.33 12.31 9.13
N PRO A 567 7.22 11.82 8.23
CA PRO A 567 8.49 11.18 8.60
C PRO A 567 9.54 11.88 9.47
N PRO A 568 9.63 13.21 9.71
CA PRO A 568 10.51 13.64 10.80
C PRO A 568 9.91 13.33 12.18
N PHE A 569 8.60 13.07 12.26
CA PHE A 569 7.84 12.87 13.49
C PHE A 569 7.44 11.42 13.77
N THR A 570 7.77 10.48 12.87
CA THR A 570 7.42 9.04 13.05
C THR A 570 7.89 8.48 14.39
N ALA A 571 9.08 8.89 14.83
CA ALA A 571 9.65 8.48 16.12
C ALA A 571 8.81 8.93 17.34
N LEU A 572 7.93 9.94 17.19
CA LEU A 572 7.05 10.39 18.29
C LEU A 572 5.88 9.43 18.55
N HIS A 573 5.60 8.52 17.62
CA HIS A 573 4.41 7.68 17.67
C HIS A 573 4.64 6.19 17.45
N GLU A 574 5.88 5.74 17.20
CA GLU A 574 6.26 4.31 17.21
C GLU A 574 6.99 3.94 18.51
N ARG A 575 6.30 4.17 19.63
CA ARG A 575 6.84 4.02 20.99
C ARG A 575 7.31 2.60 21.36
N ASP A 576 6.76 1.60 20.68
CA ASP A 576 6.98 0.18 20.96
C ASP A 576 8.17 -0.43 20.20
N ARG A 577 8.84 0.35 19.34
CA ARG A 577 9.97 -0.11 18.50
C ARG A 577 11.37 0.16 19.06
N ILE A 578 11.51 0.34 20.38
CA ILE A 578 12.82 0.58 20.97
C ILE A 578 13.68 -0.69 20.85
N GLY A 579 14.66 -0.67 19.94
CA GLY A 579 15.66 -1.75 19.78
C GLY A 579 15.38 -2.76 18.66
N ASP A 580 14.32 -2.56 17.87
CA ASP A 580 14.02 -3.40 16.70
C ASP A 580 15.10 -3.21 15.61
N GLN A 581 15.49 -4.32 14.97
CA GLN A 581 16.49 -4.37 13.90
C GLN A 581 15.92 -3.96 12.53
N GLY A 582 14.62 -3.66 12.45
CA GLY A 582 14.00 -3.02 11.28
C GLY A 582 13.86 -3.93 10.06
N TRP A 583 13.75 -5.24 10.26
CA TRP A 583 13.78 -6.23 9.18
C TRP A 583 12.55 -6.15 8.25
N ILE A 584 11.37 -5.78 8.78
CA ILE A 584 10.16 -5.47 8.00
C ILE A 584 9.47 -4.27 8.63
N ASN A 585 9.49 -3.12 7.96
CA ASN A 585 8.81 -1.94 8.46
C ASN A 585 8.04 -1.21 7.37
N SER A 586 6.73 -1.08 7.56
CA SER A 586 5.84 -0.31 6.69
C SER A 586 5.70 1.18 7.08
N THR A 587 6.76 1.83 7.56
CA THR A 587 6.81 3.28 7.87
C THR A 587 8.18 3.90 7.57
N LEU A 588 8.18 5.19 7.20
CA LEU A 588 9.42 5.96 7.01
C LEU A 588 9.81 6.66 8.32
N HIS A 589 10.95 6.28 8.90
CA HIS A 589 11.51 6.93 10.10
C HIS A 589 12.31 8.21 9.81
N GLY A 590 12.76 8.36 8.57
CA GLY A 590 13.58 9.49 8.16
C GLY A 590 13.62 9.58 6.64
N LEU A 591 13.72 10.80 6.15
CA LEU A 591 13.87 11.05 4.72
C LEU A 591 15.33 10.79 4.31
N PRO A 592 15.58 10.02 3.22
CA PRO A 592 16.94 9.72 2.75
C PRO A 592 17.56 10.90 1.99
N ILE A 593 17.55 12.10 2.59
CA ILE A 593 17.97 13.35 1.94
C ILE A 593 19.42 13.27 1.48
N SER A 594 20.32 12.75 2.32
CA SER A 594 21.77 12.72 2.05
C SER A 594 22.12 12.02 0.74
N VAL A 595 21.55 10.83 0.48
CA VAL A 595 21.80 10.10 -0.78
C VAL A 595 21.11 10.76 -1.97
N VAL A 596 19.97 11.41 -1.77
CA VAL A 596 19.21 12.09 -2.84
C VAL A 596 19.89 13.37 -3.31
N ILE A 597 20.54 14.12 -2.41
CA ILE A 597 21.27 15.36 -2.76
C ILE A 597 22.75 15.14 -3.11
N GLY A 598 23.28 13.93 -2.85
CA GLY A 598 24.68 13.59 -3.13
C GLY A 598 25.68 13.86 -2.01
N ALA A 599 25.20 14.02 -0.76
CA ALA A 599 26.05 14.04 0.44
C ALA A 599 26.53 12.63 0.85
N GLU A 600 25.80 11.59 0.43
CA GLU A 600 26.12 10.16 0.64
C GLU A 600 26.05 9.46 -0.72
N SER A 601 26.99 8.55 -1.01
CA SER A 601 26.93 7.76 -2.26
C SER A 601 25.87 6.67 -2.17
N LYS A 602 25.45 6.10 -3.33
CA LYS A 602 24.56 4.93 -3.33
C LYS A 602 25.16 3.75 -2.56
N GLU A 603 26.45 3.49 -2.72
CA GLU A 603 27.12 2.35 -2.08
C GLU A 603 27.16 2.52 -0.55
N GLN A 604 27.44 3.73 -0.06
CA GLN A 604 27.41 4.05 1.37
C GLN A 604 26.00 3.91 1.94
N TYR A 605 25.00 4.45 1.25
CA TYR A 605 23.60 4.35 1.66
C TYR A 605 23.13 2.90 1.77
N LEU A 606 23.41 2.08 0.74
CA LEU A 606 22.97 0.68 0.71
C LEU A 606 23.72 -0.17 1.74
N THR A 607 25.03 0.01 1.90
CA THR A 607 25.81 -0.69 2.94
C THR A 607 25.29 -0.39 4.35
N ARG A 608 24.78 0.82 4.58
CA ARG A 608 24.21 1.24 5.85
C ARG A 608 22.77 0.76 6.07
N THR A 609 21.98 0.62 5.01
CA THR A 609 20.53 0.41 5.11
C THR A 609 20.04 -0.99 4.72
N VAL A 610 20.84 -1.75 3.98
CA VAL A 610 20.56 -3.12 3.56
C VAL A 610 21.68 -4.00 4.12
N SER A 611 21.36 -4.79 5.15
CA SER A 611 22.35 -5.56 5.91
C SER A 611 23.20 -6.49 5.02
N SER A 612 22.59 -7.09 4.01
CA SER A 612 23.22 -8.04 3.09
C SER A 612 24.00 -7.38 1.93
N TYR A 613 23.92 -6.06 1.77
CA TYR A 613 24.51 -5.39 0.61
C TYR A 613 26.04 -5.46 0.62
N GLY A 614 26.68 -5.37 1.78
CA GLY A 614 28.15 -5.46 1.91
C GLY A 614 28.70 -6.79 1.37
N VAL A 615 28.17 -7.89 1.90
CA VAL A 615 28.55 -9.25 1.46
C VAL A 615 28.24 -9.51 -0.02
N TRP A 616 27.09 -9.06 -0.53
CA TRP A 616 26.76 -9.21 -1.96
C TRP A 616 27.60 -8.32 -2.87
N SER A 617 27.95 -7.10 -2.44
CA SER A 617 28.87 -6.22 -3.17
C SER A 617 30.25 -6.87 -3.31
N PHE A 618 30.76 -7.50 -2.24
CA PHE A 618 31.98 -8.29 -2.30
C PHE A 618 31.83 -9.50 -3.24
N ALA A 619 30.79 -10.32 -3.03
CA ALA A 619 30.56 -11.54 -3.80
C ALA A 619 30.44 -11.28 -5.31
N ASN A 620 29.76 -10.19 -5.70
CA ASN A 620 29.61 -9.78 -7.11
C ASN A 620 30.92 -9.37 -7.78
N LYS A 621 31.96 -9.02 -7.00
CA LYS A 621 33.28 -8.61 -7.51
C LYS A 621 34.27 -9.77 -7.54
N THR A 622 34.11 -10.77 -6.68
CA THR A 622 35.13 -11.81 -6.44
C THR A 622 34.72 -13.22 -6.82
N LEU A 623 33.43 -13.58 -6.72
CA LEU A 623 32.98 -14.93 -6.99
C LEU A 623 32.84 -15.20 -8.50
N PRO A 624 33.08 -16.45 -8.95
CA PRO A 624 32.86 -16.83 -10.34
C PRO A 624 31.37 -16.75 -10.71
N SER A 625 31.08 -16.54 -12.00
CA SER A 625 29.70 -16.33 -12.49
C SER A 625 28.77 -17.54 -12.32
N ASN A 626 29.31 -18.73 -12.13
CA ASN A 626 28.57 -19.97 -11.86
C ASN A 626 28.43 -20.26 -10.35
N ALA A 627 28.75 -19.31 -9.47
CA ALA A 627 28.58 -19.50 -8.04
C ALA A 627 27.10 -19.67 -7.67
N ARG A 628 26.81 -20.73 -6.91
CA ARG A 628 25.50 -20.98 -6.27
C ARG A 628 25.67 -20.80 -4.77
N VAL A 629 24.94 -19.86 -4.20
CA VAL A 629 25.15 -19.35 -2.85
C VAL A 629 23.96 -19.69 -1.97
N LEU A 630 24.18 -20.52 -0.94
CA LEU A 630 23.18 -20.82 0.08
C LEU A 630 23.10 -19.68 1.11
N THR A 631 21.89 -19.21 1.43
CA THR A 631 21.68 -18.13 2.40
C THR A 631 20.58 -18.44 3.41
N TRP A 632 20.76 -17.95 4.64
CA TRP A 632 19.72 -17.94 5.67
C TRP A 632 19.00 -16.58 5.78
N SER A 633 19.59 -15.52 5.22
CA SER A 633 18.95 -14.22 5.02
C SER A 633 18.00 -14.27 3.82
N GLY A 634 16.95 -13.44 3.82
CA GLY A 634 16.14 -13.15 2.63
C GLY A 634 16.08 -11.65 2.36
N GLY A 635 15.36 -11.24 1.31
CA GLY A 635 15.22 -9.83 0.96
C GLY A 635 16.42 -9.21 0.23
N ASP A 636 17.27 -10.03 -0.38
CA ASP A 636 18.60 -9.62 -0.87
C ASP A 636 18.87 -9.97 -2.34
N GLU A 637 17.83 -10.33 -3.09
CA GLU A 637 17.97 -10.90 -4.44
C GLU A 637 18.30 -9.88 -5.53
N PHE A 638 17.76 -8.68 -5.45
CA PHE A 638 17.91 -7.68 -6.52
C PHE A 638 19.35 -7.18 -6.71
N TYR A 639 20.17 -7.23 -5.66
CA TYR A 639 21.55 -6.76 -5.69
C TYR A 639 22.58 -7.85 -5.95
N THR A 640 22.19 -9.13 -6.00
CA THR A 640 23.10 -10.22 -6.36
C THR A 640 23.11 -10.48 -7.87
N LYS A 641 24.28 -10.87 -8.39
CA LYS A 641 24.44 -11.40 -9.76
C LYS A 641 24.54 -12.93 -9.79
N HIS A 642 24.50 -13.56 -8.62
CA HIS A 642 24.71 -14.99 -8.44
C HIS A 642 23.41 -15.70 -8.15
N GLU A 643 23.39 -17.02 -8.37
CA GLU A 643 22.24 -17.82 -8.00
C GLU A 643 22.17 -17.96 -6.49
N ARG A 644 21.17 -17.30 -5.89
CA ARG A 644 20.86 -17.39 -4.47
C ARG A 644 19.89 -18.55 -4.24
N VAL A 645 20.19 -19.38 -3.25
CA VAL A 645 19.30 -20.45 -2.79
C VAL A 645 18.97 -20.25 -1.32
N TRP A 646 17.68 -20.17 -0.99
CA TRP A 646 17.23 -19.92 0.37
C TRP A 646 17.23 -21.21 1.21
N ALA A 647 17.76 -21.15 2.43
CA ALA A 647 17.82 -22.26 3.37
C ALA A 647 16.45 -22.88 3.73
N ASN A 648 15.37 -22.08 3.67
CA ASN A 648 14.01 -22.56 3.96
C ASN A 648 13.25 -23.06 2.71
N ALA A 649 13.87 -23.06 1.53
CA ALA A 649 13.28 -23.69 0.36
C ALA A 649 13.00 -25.17 0.65
N THR A 650 11.84 -25.68 0.22
CA THR A 650 11.37 -27.04 0.57
C THR A 650 12.42 -28.12 0.25
N ALA A 651 13.07 -28.01 -0.91
CA ALA A 651 14.13 -28.93 -1.35
C ALA A 651 15.44 -28.84 -0.54
N LEU A 652 15.69 -27.73 0.17
CA LEU A 652 16.93 -27.49 0.91
C LEU A 652 16.77 -27.56 2.42
N ARG A 653 15.55 -27.45 2.93
CA ARG A 653 15.31 -27.29 4.37
C ARG A 653 15.92 -28.40 5.21
N THR A 654 15.85 -29.66 4.76
CA THR A 654 16.46 -30.80 5.48
C THR A 654 17.98 -30.77 5.46
N VAL A 655 18.58 -30.20 4.42
CA VAL A 655 20.04 -30.04 4.28
C VAL A 655 20.53 -28.85 5.10
N ALA A 656 19.88 -27.69 4.95
CA ALA A 656 20.30 -26.44 5.55
C ALA A 656 20.15 -26.43 7.08
N TRP A 657 19.14 -27.14 7.61
CA TRP A 657 18.86 -27.22 9.04
C TRP A 657 19.20 -28.59 9.65
N ALA A 658 20.09 -29.35 9.00
CA ALA A 658 20.56 -30.63 9.50
C ALA A 658 21.30 -30.48 10.85
N THR A 659 21.11 -31.43 11.75
CA THR A 659 21.86 -31.50 13.01
C THR A 659 23.28 -32.05 12.77
N PRO A 660 24.26 -31.84 13.68
CA PRO A 660 25.61 -32.39 13.55
C PRO A 660 25.64 -33.92 13.32
N ALA A 661 24.68 -34.66 13.87
CA ALA A 661 24.55 -36.11 13.63
C ALA A 661 24.23 -36.46 12.16
N GLN A 662 23.71 -35.49 11.39
CA GLN A 662 23.35 -35.62 9.98
C GLN A 662 24.36 -34.92 9.06
N ALA A 663 25.53 -34.53 9.58
CA ALA A 663 26.54 -33.75 8.88
C ALA A 663 26.92 -34.31 7.50
N GLN A 664 27.14 -35.63 7.40
CA GLN A 664 27.52 -36.26 6.14
C GLN A 664 26.41 -36.23 5.09
N SER A 665 25.15 -36.43 5.51
CA SER A 665 23.99 -36.32 4.62
C SER A 665 23.76 -34.87 4.19
N ALA A 666 23.98 -33.90 5.08
CA ALA A 666 23.90 -32.48 4.76
C ALA A 666 24.97 -32.09 3.72
N LEU A 667 26.21 -32.56 3.89
CA LEU A 667 27.29 -32.29 2.95
C LEU A 667 27.03 -32.93 1.57
N GLN A 668 26.53 -34.17 1.53
CA GLN A 668 26.07 -34.81 0.30
C GLN A 668 24.95 -34.02 -0.37
N GLY A 669 23.99 -33.51 0.40
CA GLY A 669 22.91 -32.67 -0.11
C GLY A 669 23.42 -31.36 -0.72
N LEU A 670 24.37 -30.68 -0.08
CA LEU A 670 25.02 -29.48 -0.63
C LEU A 670 25.72 -29.78 -1.96
N TRP A 671 26.42 -30.91 -2.04
CA TRP A 671 27.13 -31.33 -3.24
C TRP A 671 26.18 -31.64 -4.40
N GLN A 672 25.11 -32.43 -4.14
CA GLN A 672 24.09 -32.75 -5.14
C GLN A 672 23.36 -31.50 -5.66
N LEU A 673 23.19 -30.50 -4.80
CA LEU A 673 22.60 -29.21 -5.16
C LEU A 673 23.61 -28.24 -5.77
N GLY A 674 24.88 -28.63 -5.94
CA GLY A 674 25.92 -27.81 -6.56
C GLY A 674 26.15 -26.48 -5.82
N ILE A 675 25.91 -26.43 -4.50
CA ILE A 675 26.18 -25.23 -3.69
C ILE A 675 27.69 -25.04 -3.60
N THR A 676 28.19 -23.86 -3.97
CA THR A 676 29.64 -23.58 -3.93
C THR A 676 30.03 -22.64 -2.79
N HIS A 677 29.08 -21.84 -2.31
CA HIS A 677 29.32 -20.83 -1.28
C HIS A 677 28.15 -20.75 -0.29
N LEU A 678 28.44 -20.24 0.90
CA LEU A 678 27.45 -20.00 1.94
C LEU A 678 27.57 -18.57 2.46
N ILE A 679 26.44 -17.89 2.64
CA ILE A 679 26.34 -16.65 3.39
C ILE A 679 25.57 -16.93 4.68
N VAL A 680 26.26 -16.76 5.81
CA VAL A 680 25.72 -17.02 7.15
C VAL A 680 25.62 -15.69 7.89
N ASP A 681 24.47 -15.44 8.52
CA ASP A 681 24.28 -14.27 9.39
C ASP A 681 25.16 -14.42 10.64
N GLN A 682 25.72 -13.35 11.15
CA GLN A 682 26.47 -13.40 12.40
C GLN A 682 25.57 -13.56 13.61
N ARG A 683 24.30 -13.20 13.48
CA ARG A 683 23.29 -13.43 14.49
C ARG A 683 22.42 -14.61 14.09
N PRO A 684 22.23 -15.57 15.00
CA PRO A 684 21.38 -16.70 14.73
C PRO A 684 19.92 -16.27 14.51
N PRO A 685 19.14 -17.08 13.77
CA PRO A 685 17.80 -16.71 13.31
C PRO A 685 16.74 -16.67 14.42
N GLY A 686 17.10 -17.01 15.66
CA GLY A 686 16.21 -17.00 16.82
C GLY A 686 16.90 -16.49 18.10
N ALA A 687 16.10 -15.95 19.03
CA ALA A 687 16.55 -15.60 20.36
C ALA A 687 16.77 -16.87 21.19
N GLY A 688 17.99 -17.41 21.16
CA GLY A 688 18.40 -18.59 21.93
C GLY A 688 18.98 -19.74 21.10
N ASP A 689 18.84 -19.70 19.78
CA ASP A 689 19.51 -20.66 18.89
C ASP A 689 20.96 -20.22 18.69
N ASP A 690 21.91 -21.15 18.79
CA ASP A 690 23.30 -20.94 18.39
C ASP A 690 23.49 -21.55 16.99
N TRP A 691 24.16 -20.84 16.08
CA TRP A 691 24.57 -21.40 14.79
C TRP A 691 25.37 -22.71 14.96
N ASN A 692 25.99 -22.92 16.11
CA ASN A 692 26.71 -24.16 16.40
C ASN A 692 25.81 -25.41 16.49
N TYR A 693 24.48 -25.27 16.58
CA TYR A 693 23.55 -26.41 16.62
C TYR A 693 23.25 -27.04 15.25
N PHE A 694 23.66 -26.42 14.13
CA PHE A 694 23.43 -26.96 12.80
C PHE A 694 24.74 -27.45 12.18
N ALA A 695 24.68 -28.59 11.50
CA ALA A 695 25.85 -29.20 10.87
C ALA A 695 26.60 -28.24 9.94
N LEU A 696 25.87 -27.50 9.09
CA LEU A 696 26.49 -26.62 8.11
C LEU A 696 27.12 -25.37 8.72
N THR A 697 26.83 -25.05 9.98
CA THR A 697 27.33 -23.84 10.66
C THR A 697 28.07 -24.19 11.96
N SER A 698 28.37 -25.47 12.20
CA SER A 698 29.10 -25.93 13.38
C SER A 698 30.56 -25.47 13.35
N PRO A 699 31.25 -25.42 14.51
CA PRO A 699 32.68 -25.10 14.57
C PRO A 699 33.52 -26.03 13.67
N GLU A 700 33.20 -27.32 13.63
CA GLU A 700 33.88 -28.32 12.81
C GLU A 700 33.71 -28.02 11.32
N ALA A 701 32.49 -27.72 10.88
CA ALA A 701 32.23 -27.35 9.48
C ALA A 701 32.98 -26.07 9.09
N ARG A 702 32.97 -25.04 9.95
CA ARG A 702 33.72 -23.80 9.69
C ARG A 702 35.23 -24.00 9.64
N ALA A 703 35.76 -24.92 10.44
CA ALA A 703 37.20 -25.21 10.48
C ALA A 703 37.66 -26.07 9.30
N HIS A 704 36.85 -27.04 8.86
CA HIS A 704 37.28 -28.09 7.94
C HIS A 704 36.62 -28.05 6.56
N TRP A 705 35.40 -27.55 6.43
CA TRP A 705 34.68 -27.59 5.16
C TRP A 705 34.81 -26.31 4.35
N TYR A 706 35.15 -25.21 5.01
CA TYR A 706 35.02 -23.88 4.42
C TYR A 706 36.32 -23.07 4.44
N GLU A 707 36.43 -22.19 3.44
CA GLU A 707 37.36 -21.06 3.45
C GLU A 707 36.56 -19.76 3.65
N GLN A 708 36.90 -18.97 4.66
CA GLN A 708 36.26 -17.68 4.90
C GLN A 708 36.81 -16.64 3.91
N LEU A 709 35.94 -16.10 3.06
CA LEU A 709 36.33 -15.11 2.05
C LEU A 709 36.06 -13.67 2.49
N TYR A 710 35.00 -13.44 3.28
CA TYR A 710 34.57 -12.11 3.69
C TYR A 710 33.78 -12.17 4.99
N THR A 711 33.91 -11.13 5.82
CA THR A 711 33.16 -10.95 7.07
C THR A 711 32.92 -9.46 7.29
N ASP A 712 31.68 -9.07 7.61
CA ASP A 712 31.34 -7.72 8.06
C ASP A 712 30.70 -7.73 9.46
N ARG A 713 29.72 -6.87 9.75
CA ARG A 713 28.99 -6.87 11.04
C ARG A 713 27.77 -7.80 11.04
N PHE A 714 27.27 -8.14 9.87
CA PHE A 714 26.01 -8.85 9.68
C PHE A 714 26.23 -10.24 9.09
N TYR A 715 27.20 -10.43 8.21
CA TYR A 715 27.35 -11.67 7.45
C TYR A 715 28.80 -12.12 7.36
N THR A 716 28.95 -13.42 7.16
CA THR A 716 30.19 -14.06 6.74
C THR A 716 29.94 -14.90 5.49
N LEU A 717 30.81 -14.74 4.50
CA LEU A 717 30.82 -15.51 3.25
C LEU A 717 31.90 -16.58 3.29
N TYR A 718 31.49 -17.80 2.99
CA TYR A 718 32.33 -18.98 2.94
C TYR A 718 32.34 -19.58 1.53
N ARG A 719 33.50 -20.08 1.09
CA ARG A 719 33.63 -21.02 -0.04
C ARG A 719 33.69 -22.45 0.50
N VAL A 720 32.98 -23.37 -0.14
CA VAL A 720 33.10 -24.81 0.18
C VAL A 720 34.36 -25.39 -0.46
N ARG A 721 35.16 -26.12 0.31
CA ARG A 721 36.39 -26.79 -0.14
C ARG A 721 36.07 -28.14 -0.78
N TRP A 722 35.37 -28.13 -1.91
CA TRP A 722 34.99 -29.36 -2.59
C TRP A 722 36.20 -30.22 -2.98
N GLU A 723 37.34 -29.59 -3.25
CA GLU A 723 38.63 -30.21 -3.49
C GLU A 723 39.10 -31.14 -2.36
N GLU A 724 38.78 -30.82 -1.11
CA GLU A 724 39.15 -31.60 0.08
C GLU A 724 38.07 -32.61 0.48
N LEU A 725 36.81 -32.33 0.12
CA LEU A 725 35.63 -33.06 0.62
C LEU A 725 35.11 -34.14 -0.34
N THR A 726 35.37 -34.03 -1.65
CA THR A 726 34.89 -34.99 -2.66
C THR A 726 35.31 -36.44 -2.36
N PRO A 727 36.57 -36.72 -1.95
CA PRO A 727 36.96 -38.09 -1.57
C PRO A 727 36.18 -38.66 -0.38
N GLN A 728 35.72 -37.81 0.55
CA GLN A 728 34.94 -38.22 1.73
C GLN A 728 33.48 -38.52 1.39
N ILE A 729 32.97 -37.93 0.31
CA ILE A 729 31.62 -38.15 -0.20
C ILE A 729 31.57 -39.45 -1.01
N GLU A 730 32.56 -39.67 -1.89
CA GLU A 730 32.65 -40.87 -2.72
C GLU A 730 33.00 -42.13 -1.92
N GLY A 731 33.90 -42.04 -0.94
CA GLY A 731 34.26 -43.16 -0.06
C GLY A 731 33.16 -43.62 0.91
N ALA A 732 32.06 -42.87 1.02
CA ALA A 732 30.88 -43.23 1.80
C ALA A 732 29.79 -43.93 0.97
N GLN A 733 29.97 -44.02 -0.36
CA GLN A 733 29.10 -44.76 -1.27
C GLN A 733 29.55 -46.21 -1.49
N THR A 734 30.79 -46.53 -1.11
CA THR A 734 31.34 -47.88 -1.01
C THR A 734 31.16 -48.43 0.39
#